data_AF-I3I6Q3-F1
#
_entry.id   AF-I3I6Q3-F1
#
_cell.length_a   1.000
_cell.length_b   1.000
_cell.length_c   1.000
_cell.angle_alpha   90.00
_cell.angle_beta   90.00
_cell.angle_gamma   90.00
#
_symmetry.space_group_name_H-M   'P 1'
#
loop_
_entity.id
_entity.type
_entity.pdbx_description
1 polymer ?
#
loop_
_entity_poly.entity_id
_entity_poly.type
_entity_poly.pdbx_seq_one_letter_code
_entity_poly.pdbx_strand_id
1 'polypeptide(L)'
;MKNLRKLSALSPFGLALALAVPATAQNLCDVSYTTTNSWGSGAQIAVAVKNNGAAVTSWQLCWTFNGSETIANLWDGTFTATGKNVCVNNAAYNGNLATNASAQFGFVVNNPSTQVPTAFTLNGASCNGSTPVSSSSSSIAPSSSSSSSSSVAPSVAARWLLDATKSSFHFVAVKNTNTAETFTFTQLQGTVATSGNATLTIPLASISTGFDIRNTRMQNLLFESSYLPSLHFTTQLDMSALDAMAVGAMQVQTLTGNLILHAVNKPISFDATIIKHSSTSISVSPRRPIVVNSVDFELNAGVEALRVVANLSAIGEKTPVYFKMFLTRDNPTNIAAITLPTAPAAPASLMGNLSQVTGEATLTWADVSNNETGFLIRRKGTDGRWTTQSNLTANSASFMENLLSAYGSYDYKVISYRDSVPSVASNAINLVYSNGQSSSSSSSATSTSSLSSASSLSSSSSSSSSSGSGEIIGDASRGSTLWNTQSCVACHGVDGEKNANGTPAAAPLNPNRSVYRHSQDNQDRSLRDFIAMWMPQTDPGSCTGQCAADLEAYIWTWRRPSDGIPDNPVSNFSCPNTGPTYGQRTLRLLTKNEYQRSVRDLVGYTQDVISRLPDDFIAGSFMNNNTLIVDKNRYTSYISTAERIATDVASRWNAVLACSPSTTCADKLVNELAPRIFRRPLTADEQTAYRGVARGTTGGRTVTEGMEIALAAMLSSPQFLYRSELGTASGGAYKLDGYEMATFMSYTFTGTTPSADLLAAAGRGDLNTVAGVRQQAALLLNSANTRVLLGDFVNRWLGTEQLEIKEKSGVTDFATLANDMKLELGKNFAQAMLGSGSSFASLYNPSYTHVNQRLANLYGLPYNANGADSDGFVSTATSDRGGILISGAFLSRYASATDANMVTRAVALRRRMMCQDIPEPPSGVSLDREALAARDKEFFENPHTTQRMIFDRITSGTSCSNCHGEIINPLGGGMENYDSLGRVRSVDLKGNAINAAGTFFSPYPQLQFLNDPDRVIYSPAIQFNGGKDLARTVVEDPMVSSLAQSCLATQFVSYSTGIHSIFLIDSTRDVGYSRISKAEEDAYRCDIADLTNVLSTSGPRAMLEEIPALDSVMYRQEWAR
;
A
#
# COMPACT_ATOMS: atom_id res chain seq x y z
N MET A 1 13.51 -0.13 -58.58
CA MET A 1 14.00 0.61 -59.77
C MET A 1 14.62 1.92 -59.29
N LYS A 2 15.67 2.40 -60.00
CA LYS A 2 15.97 3.81 -60.39
C LYS A 2 15.53 4.93 -59.41
N ASN A 3 16.37 5.81 -58.88
CA ASN A 3 17.78 6.21 -59.19
C ASN A 3 18.53 6.53 -57.86
N LEU A 4 19.86 6.33 -57.66
CA LEU A 4 21.08 6.85 -58.36
C LEU A 4 21.19 8.39 -58.26
N ARG A 5 22.29 9.10 -57.93
CA ARG A 5 23.75 8.90 -57.63
C ARG A 5 24.24 10.19 -56.88
N LYS A 6 25.45 10.45 -56.33
CA LYS A 6 26.81 9.84 -56.16
C LYS A 6 27.43 10.50 -54.86
N LEU A 7 28.51 10.05 -54.18
CA LEU A 7 29.96 10.32 -54.35
C LEU A 7 30.33 11.78 -54.81
N SER A 8 31.40 12.48 -54.35
CA SER A 8 32.52 12.15 -53.43
C SER A 8 33.47 13.33 -53.12
N ALA A 9 34.09 13.33 -51.92
CA ALA A 9 35.52 13.59 -51.59
C ALA A 9 36.25 14.98 -51.72
N LEU A 10 37.12 15.22 -50.71
CA LEU A 10 38.46 15.90 -50.69
C LEU A 10 38.65 17.44 -50.86
N SER A 11 39.09 18.10 -49.76
CA SER A 11 40.25 19.05 -49.60
C SER A 11 40.45 20.30 -50.49
N PRO A 12 41.34 21.27 -50.12
CA PRO A 12 41.79 21.76 -48.79
C PRO A 12 41.80 23.31 -48.66
N PHE A 13 42.29 23.84 -47.52
CA PHE A 13 42.86 25.18 -47.23
C PHE A 13 42.58 26.40 -48.13
N GLY A 14 42.10 27.49 -47.51
CA GLY A 14 42.16 28.86 -48.04
C GLY A 14 42.14 29.91 -46.92
N LEU A 15 43.06 30.88 -46.94
CA LEU A 15 43.22 31.93 -45.92
C LEU A 15 43.01 33.30 -46.57
N ALA A 16 41.99 34.06 -46.14
CA ALA A 16 41.79 35.43 -46.63
C ALA A 16 41.15 36.37 -45.59
N LEU A 17 41.77 37.55 -45.51
CA LEU A 17 41.41 38.79 -44.81
C LEU A 17 39.90 39.14 -44.73
N ALA A 18 39.54 39.83 -43.65
CA ALA A 18 38.20 40.39 -43.45
C ALA A 18 37.99 41.72 -44.21
N LEU A 19 36.74 41.96 -44.62
CA LEU A 19 36.21 43.27 -45.00
C LEU A 19 35.03 43.61 -44.08
N ALA A 20 34.97 44.85 -43.59
CA ALA A 20 33.91 45.28 -42.68
C ALA A 20 32.62 45.62 -43.43
N VAL A 21 31.49 45.18 -42.88
CA VAL A 21 30.12 45.53 -43.32
C VAL A 21 29.51 46.46 -42.27
N PRO A 22 28.77 47.53 -42.63
CA PRO A 22 28.14 48.40 -41.66
C PRO A 22 27.17 47.62 -40.78
N ALA A 23 27.25 47.81 -39.46
CA ALA A 23 26.39 47.14 -38.50
C ALA A 23 24.96 47.70 -38.60
N THR A 24 24.02 46.87 -39.03
CA THR A 24 22.60 47.09 -38.75
C THR A 24 22.35 46.95 -37.26
N ALA A 25 21.49 47.78 -36.69
CA ALA A 25 21.10 47.65 -35.28
C ALA A 25 20.39 46.30 -35.08
N GLN A 26 21.05 45.37 -34.38
CA GLN A 26 20.47 44.06 -34.11
C GLN A 26 19.40 44.18 -33.03
N ASN A 27 18.19 43.73 -33.35
CA ASN A 27 17.16 43.45 -32.34
C ASN A 27 17.76 42.45 -31.33
N LEU A 28 17.87 42.86 -30.08
CA LEU A 28 18.63 42.14 -29.06
C LEU A 28 17.85 40.93 -28.49
N CYS A 29 16.52 40.95 -28.60
CA CYS A 29 15.65 39.90 -28.08
C CYS A 29 14.26 39.87 -28.72
N ASP A 30 13.78 38.69 -29.11
CA ASP A 30 12.37 38.53 -29.47
C ASP A 30 11.56 38.13 -28.24
N VAL A 31 10.42 38.78 -27.99
CA VAL A 31 9.52 38.45 -26.87
C VAL A 31 8.14 38.08 -27.41
N SER A 32 7.69 36.87 -27.09
CA SER A 32 6.28 36.47 -27.23
C SER A 32 5.58 36.58 -25.88
N TYR A 33 4.39 37.16 -25.88
CA TYR A 33 3.54 37.34 -24.69
C TYR A 33 2.13 36.89 -25.08
N THR A 34 1.65 35.79 -24.52
CA THR A 34 0.41 35.12 -24.96
C THR A 34 -0.48 34.78 -23.77
N THR A 35 -1.75 35.19 -23.82
CA THR A 35 -2.78 34.75 -22.88
C THR A 35 -3.18 33.31 -23.19
N THR A 36 -2.91 32.38 -22.27
CA THR A 36 -3.21 30.95 -22.44
C THR A 36 -4.59 30.57 -21.87
N ASN A 37 -5.07 31.31 -20.88
CA ASN A 37 -6.41 31.14 -20.29
C ASN A 37 -6.90 32.47 -19.69
N SER A 38 -8.20 32.71 -19.61
CA SER A 38 -8.79 33.93 -19.03
C SER A 38 -10.17 33.67 -18.45
N TRP A 39 -10.44 34.24 -17.27
CA TRP A 39 -11.70 34.12 -16.53
C TRP A 39 -12.25 35.50 -16.10
N GLY A 40 -11.89 36.56 -16.85
CA GLY A 40 -12.39 37.92 -16.66
C GLY A 40 -11.69 38.71 -15.56
N SER A 41 -11.77 38.25 -14.30
CA SER A 41 -11.09 38.90 -13.17
C SER A 41 -9.58 38.63 -13.14
N GLY A 42 -9.14 37.54 -13.76
CA GLY A 42 -7.74 37.17 -13.93
C GLY A 42 -7.50 36.40 -15.23
N ALA A 43 -6.23 36.26 -15.57
CA ALA A 43 -5.77 35.50 -16.73
C ALA A 43 -4.43 34.80 -16.46
N GLN A 44 -4.13 33.78 -17.26
CA GLN A 44 -2.85 33.09 -17.29
C GLN A 44 -2.07 33.53 -18.53
N ILE A 45 -0.82 33.97 -18.33
CA ILE A 45 0.08 34.45 -19.37
C ILE A 45 1.28 33.52 -19.48
N ALA A 46 1.64 33.16 -20.71
CA ALA A 46 2.94 32.58 -21.05
C ALA A 46 3.81 33.62 -21.77
N VAL A 47 5.07 33.73 -21.37
CA VAL A 47 6.08 34.61 -21.97
C VAL A 47 7.27 33.77 -22.43
N ALA A 48 7.73 34.04 -23.66
CA ALA A 48 8.95 33.45 -24.19
C ALA A 48 9.91 34.56 -24.62
N VAL A 49 11.13 34.55 -24.10
CA VAL A 49 12.22 35.46 -24.50
C VAL A 49 13.28 34.69 -25.27
N LYS A 50 13.55 35.11 -26.51
CA LYS A 50 14.64 34.61 -27.34
C LYS A 50 15.80 35.61 -27.28
N ASN A 51 16.99 35.16 -26.90
CA ASN A 51 18.19 35.99 -26.91
C ASN A 51 18.78 36.02 -28.33
N ASN A 52 18.85 37.19 -28.96
CA ASN A 52 19.48 37.37 -30.27
C ASN A 52 20.91 37.93 -30.17
N GLY A 53 21.29 38.43 -28.99
CA GLY A 53 22.64 38.91 -28.68
C GLY A 53 23.58 37.79 -28.23
N ALA A 54 24.67 38.19 -27.55
CA ALA A 54 25.64 37.26 -26.97
C ALA A 54 25.01 36.36 -25.89
N ALA A 55 25.51 35.14 -25.75
CA ALA A 55 25.05 34.20 -24.72
C ALA A 55 25.22 34.77 -23.30
N VAL A 56 24.19 34.62 -22.47
CA VAL A 56 24.19 35.06 -21.06
C VAL A 56 24.01 33.88 -20.11
N THR A 57 24.59 33.96 -18.92
CA THR A 57 24.45 32.97 -17.84
C THR A 57 23.32 33.30 -16.85
N SER A 58 22.79 34.52 -16.93
CA SER A 58 21.58 34.98 -16.26
C SER A 58 20.86 36.00 -17.12
N TRP A 59 19.54 36.07 -16.97
CA TRP A 59 18.71 37.05 -17.67
C TRP A 59 17.64 37.64 -16.76
N GLN A 60 17.38 38.93 -16.97
CA GLN A 60 16.29 39.69 -16.41
C GLN A 60 15.50 40.33 -17.55
N LEU A 61 14.20 40.01 -17.66
CA LEU A 61 13.28 40.62 -18.61
C LEU A 61 12.38 41.63 -17.87
N CYS A 62 12.40 42.90 -18.28
CA CYS A 62 11.56 43.95 -17.68
C CYS A 62 10.57 44.55 -18.69
N TRP A 63 9.41 44.97 -18.19
CA TRP A 63 8.39 45.72 -18.94
C TRP A 63 7.51 46.59 -18.02
N THR A 64 6.61 47.36 -18.61
CA THR A 64 5.58 48.13 -17.89
C THR A 64 4.19 47.65 -18.33
N PHE A 65 3.29 47.38 -17.38
CA PHE A 65 1.89 47.08 -17.67
C PHE A 65 1.10 48.31 -18.14
N ASN A 66 0.07 48.07 -18.95
CA ASN A 66 -0.67 49.16 -19.61
C ASN A 66 -1.79 49.73 -18.71
N GLY A 67 -2.57 48.87 -18.07
CA GLY A 67 -3.72 49.20 -17.21
C GLY A 67 -3.38 49.16 -15.71
N SER A 68 -4.10 48.33 -14.94
CA SER A 68 -3.93 48.11 -13.49
C SER A 68 -3.66 46.63 -13.15
N GLU A 69 -2.98 45.95 -14.07
CA GLU A 69 -2.52 44.57 -13.94
C GLU A 69 -1.61 44.39 -12.71
N THR A 70 -1.75 43.26 -12.01
CA THR A 70 -0.80 42.83 -10.96
C THR A 70 -0.53 41.34 -11.05
N ILE A 71 0.73 40.92 -10.87
CA ILE A 71 1.10 39.50 -10.87
C ILE A 71 0.70 38.87 -9.52
N ALA A 72 -0.09 37.81 -9.58
CA ALA A 72 -0.52 37.04 -8.41
C ALA A 72 0.47 35.93 -8.05
N ASN A 73 1.02 35.25 -9.05
CA ASN A 73 2.04 34.22 -8.90
C ASN A 73 2.79 34.01 -10.24
N LEU A 74 4.05 33.57 -10.19
CA LEU A 74 4.93 33.37 -11.36
C LEU A 74 5.78 32.10 -11.17
N TRP A 75 5.99 31.35 -12.26
CA TRP A 75 6.85 30.15 -12.30
C TRP A 75 7.93 30.30 -13.38
N ASP A 76 8.97 29.45 -13.34
CA ASP A 76 10.19 29.53 -14.17
C ASP A 76 10.99 30.85 -14.04
N GLY A 77 10.75 31.64 -12.99
CA GLY A 77 11.50 32.85 -12.70
C GLY A 77 11.25 33.38 -11.27
N THR A 78 11.86 34.52 -10.95
CA THR A 78 11.58 35.31 -9.74
C THR A 78 11.39 36.76 -10.14
N PHE A 79 10.44 37.48 -9.55
CA PHE A 79 10.10 38.83 -10.03
C PHE A 79 10.12 39.90 -8.94
N THR A 80 10.39 41.12 -9.37
CA THR A 80 10.12 42.35 -8.61
C THR A 80 9.11 43.20 -9.38
N ALA A 81 8.18 43.82 -8.67
CA ALA A 81 7.18 44.71 -9.25
C ALA A 81 7.06 46.00 -8.41
N THR A 82 7.08 47.14 -9.08
CA THR A 82 7.00 48.47 -8.45
C THR A 82 6.06 49.35 -9.27
N GLY A 83 4.86 49.58 -8.76
CA GLY A 83 3.77 50.19 -9.54
C GLY A 83 3.42 49.31 -10.75
N LYS A 84 3.44 49.87 -11.95
CA LYS A 84 3.22 49.12 -13.20
C LYS A 84 4.46 48.42 -13.76
N ASN A 85 5.65 48.69 -13.22
CA ASN A 85 6.90 48.13 -13.74
C ASN A 85 7.15 46.75 -13.14
N VAL A 86 7.52 45.78 -13.99
CA VAL A 86 7.87 44.42 -13.60
C VAL A 86 9.26 44.09 -14.17
N CYS A 87 10.07 43.39 -13.38
CA CYS A 87 11.29 42.72 -13.83
C CYS A 87 11.27 41.27 -13.37
N VAL A 88 11.47 40.32 -14.29
CA VAL A 88 11.55 38.88 -14.02
C VAL A 88 12.96 38.41 -14.27
N ASN A 89 13.64 37.94 -13.22
CA ASN A 89 14.90 37.22 -13.32
C ASN A 89 14.65 35.74 -13.60
N ASN A 90 15.60 35.10 -14.27
CA ASN A 90 15.62 33.65 -14.48
C ASN A 90 15.51 32.85 -13.16
N ALA A 91 14.93 31.66 -13.24
CA ALA A 91 15.10 30.63 -12.22
C ALA A 91 16.52 30.03 -12.29
N ALA A 92 16.96 29.36 -11.23
CA ALA A 92 18.33 28.82 -11.12
C ALA A 92 18.73 27.85 -12.25
N TYR A 93 17.77 27.23 -12.94
CA TYR A 93 18.00 26.26 -14.02
C TYR A 93 17.87 26.82 -15.45
N ASN A 94 17.26 27.99 -15.66
CA ASN A 94 17.01 28.54 -17.01
C ASN A 94 17.77 29.85 -17.32
N GLY A 95 18.74 30.24 -16.49
CA GLY A 95 19.55 31.45 -16.69
C GLY A 95 20.53 31.39 -17.87
N ASN A 96 21.03 30.21 -18.21
CA ASN A 96 21.93 30.00 -19.36
C ASN A 96 21.16 30.12 -20.69
N LEU A 97 21.06 31.35 -21.20
CA LEU A 97 20.33 31.70 -22.41
C LEU A 97 21.32 32.04 -23.55
N ALA A 98 21.67 31.01 -24.31
CA ALA A 98 22.59 31.10 -25.44
C ALA A 98 22.02 31.94 -26.61
N THR A 99 22.89 32.41 -27.50
CA THR A 99 22.50 33.12 -28.74
C THR A 99 21.57 32.25 -29.59
N ASN A 100 20.45 32.84 -30.01
CA ASN A 100 19.27 32.23 -30.65
C ASN A 100 18.47 31.21 -29.82
N ALA A 101 18.85 30.93 -28.57
CA ALA A 101 18.02 30.11 -27.66
C ALA A 101 16.88 30.94 -27.04
N SER A 102 15.86 30.25 -26.55
CA SER A 102 14.72 30.86 -25.85
C SER A 102 14.55 30.30 -24.44
N ALA A 103 14.28 31.19 -23.48
CA ALA A 103 13.72 30.83 -22.18
C ALA A 103 12.22 31.09 -22.18
N GLN A 104 11.48 30.36 -21.36
CA GLN A 104 10.05 30.55 -21.15
C GLN A 104 9.75 30.67 -19.67
N PHE A 105 8.73 31.45 -19.35
CA PHE A 105 8.14 31.55 -18.02
C PHE A 105 6.66 31.90 -18.12
N GLY A 106 5.93 31.82 -17.02
CA GLY A 106 4.51 32.15 -17.01
C GLY A 106 4.03 32.68 -15.66
N PHE A 107 2.91 33.39 -15.69
CA PHE A 107 2.32 33.98 -14.49
C PHE A 107 0.79 34.07 -14.57
N VAL A 108 0.17 34.19 -13.39
CA VAL A 108 -1.24 34.60 -13.27
C VAL A 108 -1.28 36.10 -12.99
N VAL A 109 -2.16 36.80 -13.70
CA VAL A 109 -2.34 38.25 -13.60
C VAL A 109 -3.78 38.58 -13.17
N ASN A 110 -3.93 39.48 -12.20
CA ASN A 110 -5.21 40.06 -11.80
C ASN A 110 -5.49 41.31 -12.65
N ASN A 111 -6.76 41.63 -12.91
CA ASN A 111 -7.19 42.78 -13.72
C ASN A 111 -6.56 42.83 -15.14
N PRO A 112 -6.62 41.74 -15.94
CA PRO A 112 -5.94 41.66 -17.24
C PRO A 112 -6.42 42.74 -18.23
N SER A 113 -5.48 43.47 -18.81
CA SER A 113 -5.73 44.39 -19.93
C SER A 113 -5.88 43.63 -21.26
N THR A 114 -6.62 44.21 -22.20
CA THR A 114 -6.66 43.75 -23.60
C THR A 114 -5.46 44.21 -24.43
N GLN A 115 -4.62 45.11 -23.89
CA GLN A 115 -3.41 45.62 -24.54
C GLN A 115 -2.16 44.93 -23.98
N VAL A 116 -1.46 44.19 -24.84
CA VAL A 116 -0.16 43.55 -24.55
C VAL A 116 0.95 44.62 -24.41
N PRO A 117 1.88 44.51 -23.45
CA PRO A 117 3.06 45.38 -23.38
C PRO A 117 3.92 45.28 -24.64
N THR A 118 4.40 46.42 -25.17
CA THR A 118 5.18 46.48 -26.43
C THR A 118 6.64 46.89 -26.25
N ALA A 119 7.03 47.30 -25.03
CA ALA A 119 8.39 47.70 -24.68
C ALA A 119 8.96 46.74 -23.63
N PHE A 120 9.97 45.97 -24.03
CA PHE A 120 10.70 45.04 -23.18
C PHE A 120 12.19 45.39 -23.16
N THR A 121 12.83 45.19 -22.01
CA THR A 121 14.30 45.22 -21.90
C THR A 121 14.83 43.88 -21.37
N LEU A 122 15.95 43.42 -21.90
CA LEU A 122 16.68 42.23 -21.46
C LEU A 122 18.02 42.66 -20.89
N ASN A 123 18.27 42.35 -19.62
CA ASN A 123 19.42 42.83 -18.84
C ASN A 123 19.61 44.37 -18.94
N GLY A 124 18.50 45.10 -18.97
CA GLY A 124 18.45 46.57 -19.11
C GLY A 124 18.57 47.11 -20.53
N ALA A 125 18.96 46.29 -21.52
CA ALA A 125 19.03 46.71 -22.93
C ALA A 125 17.67 46.56 -23.62
N SER A 126 17.23 47.57 -24.39
CA SER A 126 15.98 47.51 -25.15
C SER A 126 16.05 46.45 -26.25
N CYS A 127 15.08 45.54 -26.30
CA CYS A 127 14.96 44.60 -27.42
C CYS A 127 14.83 45.36 -28.75
N ASN A 128 14.00 46.41 -28.77
CA ASN A 128 13.61 47.16 -29.97
C ASN A 128 14.66 48.17 -30.47
N GLY A 129 15.92 48.10 -29.99
CA GLY A 129 17.08 48.69 -30.69
C GLY A 129 17.37 50.19 -30.53
N SER A 130 16.64 50.93 -29.68
CA SER A 130 16.88 52.37 -29.44
C SER A 130 17.73 52.65 -28.19
N THR A 131 18.76 53.50 -28.31
CA THR A 131 19.69 53.90 -27.24
C THR A 131 19.22 55.16 -26.46
N PRO A 132 19.74 55.41 -25.24
CA PRO A 132 19.01 56.16 -24.20
C PRO A 132 19.51 57.61 -23.96
N VAL A 133 18.79 58.32 -23.07
CA VAL A 133 19.21 59.58 -22.42
C VAL A 133 19.04 59.45 -20.90
N SER A 134 19.93 60.06 -20.12
CA SER A 134 20.04 59.87 -18.65
C SER A 134 20.15 61.19 -17.86
N SER A 135 19.68 61.16 -16.61
CA SER A 135 20.02 62.10 -15.53
C SER A 135 19.84 61.35 -14.19
N SER A 136 20.88 61.07 -13.39
CA SER A 136 21.69 61.96 -12.52
C SER A 136 20.90 62.56 -11.35
N SER A 137 21.29 62.44 -10.07
CA SER A 137 22.42 61.74 -9.43
C SER A 137 22.13 61.55 -7.91
N SER A 138 22.87 60.74 -7.16
CA SER A 138 24.00 61.24 -6.32
C SER A 138 24.82 60.10 -5.67
N SER A 139 26.00 60.46 -5.16
CA SER A 139 27.03 59.63 -4.50
C SER A 139 26.60 59.15 -3.07
N ILE A 140 27.29 58.26 -2.34
CA ILE A 140 28.70 58.25 -1.89
C ILE A 140 29.23 56.80 -1.70
N ALA A 141 30.57 56.64 -1.77
CA ALA A 141 31.36 55.41 -1.55
C ALA A 141 32.45 55.68 -0.48
N PRO A 142 33.54 54.90 -0.27
CA PRO A 142 33.88 53.53 -0.72
C PRO A 142 34.45 52.64 0.42
N SER A 143 34.77 51.37 0.12
CA SER A 143 36.09 50.76 0.43
C SER A 143 36.14 49.30 -0.08
N SER A 144 37.34 48.71 -0.13
CA SER A 144 37.64 47.50 -0.90
C SER A 144 38.26 46.36 -0.09
N SER A 145 37.97 45.13 -0.51
CA SER A 145 38.92 44.01 -0.43
C SER A 145 38.72 43.12 -1.66
N SER A 146 39.77 42.41 -2.07
CA SER A 146 39.84 41.68 -3.33
C SER A 146 40.09 40.19 -3.11
N SER A 147 39.41 39.35 -3.89
CA SER A 147 39.73 37.91 -3.99
C SER A 147 39.60 37.45 -5.44
N SER A 148 40.70 36.93 -5.98
CA SER A 148 40.77 36.38 -7.33
C SER A 148 40.59 34.86 -7.31
N SER A 149 39.70 34.37 -8.18
CA SER A 149 39.72 32.98 -8.65
C SER A 149 39.79 33.02 -10.19
N SER A 150 40.85 32.57 -10.85
CA SER A 150 41.52 31.25 -10.79
C SER A 150 40.61 30.15 -11.33
N SER A 151 40.80 29.84 -12.62
CA SER A 151 40.14 28.74 -13.33
C SER A 151 40.70 27.39 -12.87
N VAL A 152 40.20 26.91 -11.74
CA VAL A 152 40.51 25.56 -11.23
C VAL A 152 39.48 24.58 -11.80
N ALA A 153 39.95 23.49 -12.42
CA ALA A 153 39.07 22.40 -12.84
C ALA A 153 38.33 21.79 -11.62
N PRO A 154 37.07 21.32 -11.76
CA PRO A 154 36.31 20.82 -10.61
C PRO A 154 37.08 19.69 -9.89
N SER A 155 37.23 19.84 -8.57
CA SER A 155 38.11 19.00 -7.74
C SER A 155 37.76 17.51 -7.79
N VAL A 156 36.50 17.16 -8.10
CA VAL A 156 36.07 15.81 -8.43
C VAL A 156 35.12 15.85 -9.64
N ALA A 157 35.59 15.36 -10.79
CA ALA A 157 34.76 15.20 -11.99
C ALA A 157 33.76 14.05 -11.83
N ALA A 158 32.58 14.17 -12.45
CA ALA A 158 31.65 13.07 -12.55
C ALA A 158 32.17 12.02 -13.54
N ARG A 159 32.37 10.79 -13.06
CA ARG A 159 32.72 9.61 -13.86
C ARG A 159 31.50 8.99 -14.53
N TRP A 160 30.32 9.19 -13.95
CA TRP A 160 29.03 8.86 -14.54
C TRP A 160 28.02 9.98 -14.30
N LEU A 161 27.16 10.23 -15.28
CA LEU A 161 26.01 11.14 -15.22
C LEU A 161 24.70 10.35 -15.34
N LEU A 162 23.64 10.81 -14.66
CA LEU A 162 22.31 10.22 -14.78
C LEU A 162 21.65 10.60 -16.11
N ASP A 163 21.29 9.59 -16.90
CA ASP A 163 20.41 9.76 -18.05
C ASP A 163 18.95 9.80 -17.58
N ALA A 164 18.48 11.01 -17.24
CA ALA A 164 17.12 11.23 -16.78
C ALA A 164 16.06 10.83 -17.83
N THR A 165 16.40 10.73 -19.13
CA THR A 165 15.46 10.34 -20.19
C THR A 165 15.20 8.84 -20.26
N LYS A 166 16.15 8.03 -19.75
CA LYS A 166 16.03 6.56 -19.67
C LYS A 166 15.77 6.06 -18.24
N SER A 167 15.91 6.93 -17.25
CA SER A 167 15.75 6.59 -15.83
C SER A 167 14.30 6.74 -15.36
N SER A 168 13.88 5.92 -14.40
CA SER A 168 12.59 6.07 -13.73
C SER A 168 12.70 5.87 -12.22
N PHE A 169 11.95 6.67 -11.46
CA PHE A 169 11.87 6.61 -10.00
C PHE A 169 10.41 6.63 -9.59
N HIS A 170 9.98 5.64 -8.82
CA HIS A 170 8.59 5.47 -8.42
C HIS A 170 8.49 5.16 -6.93
N PHE A 171 7.38 5.59 -6.34
CA PHE A 171 7.02 5.21 -4.99
C PHE A 171 5.51 5.00 -4.87
N VAL A 172 5.10 4.14 -3.94
CA VAL A 172 3.70 3.72 -3.79
C VAL A 172 3.15 4.20 -2.46
N ALA A 173 2.09 5.01 -2.50
CA ALA A 173 1.26 5.29 -1.34
C ALA A 173 0.07 4.32 -1.35
N VAL A 174 -0.27 3.74 -0.19
CA VAL A 174 -1.48 2.93 -0.03
C VAL A 174 -2.50 3.74 0.75
N LYS A 175 -3.62 4.13 0.12
CA LYS A 175 -4.76 4.77 0.79
C LYS A 175 -5.87 3.78 1.10
N ASN A 176 -6.71 4.11 2.09
CA ASN A 176 -7.86 3.32 2.54
C ASN A 176 -7.50 1.83 2.73
N THR A 177 -6.32 1.57 3.29
CA THR A 177 -5.70 0.25 3.58
C THR A 177 -5.31 -0.64 2.39
N ASN A 178 -5.88 -0.47 1.19
CA ASN A 178 -5.68 -1.40 0.06
C ASN A 178 -5.35 -0.73 -1.30
N THR A 179 -5.60 0.56 -1.47
CA THR A 179 -5.55 1.22 -2.77
C THR A 179 -4.17 1.82 -2.99
N ALA A 180 -3.32 1.01 -3.65
CA ALA A 180 -1.96 1.37 -4.02
C ALA A 180 -1.94 2.33 -5.22
N GLU A 181 -1.51 3.58 -5.02
CA GLU A 181 -1.25 4.55 -6.08
C GLU A 181 0.25 4.74 -6.28
N THR A 182 0.70 4.69 -7.54
CA THR A 182 2.11 4.91 -7.91
C THR A 182 2.34 6.37 -8.27
N PHE A 183 3.31 7.00 -7.62
CA PHE A 183 3.74 8.37 -7.90
C PHE A 183 5.17 8.40 -8.44
N THR A 184 5.55 9.50 -9.09
CA THR A 184 6.87 9.70 -9.70
C THR A 184 7.36 11.12 -9.43
N PHE A 185 8.67 11.34 -9.55
CA PHE A 185 9.22 12.68 -9.74
C PHE A 185 9.53 12.87 -11.23
N THR A 186 9.27 14.07 -11.77
CA THR A 186 9.49 14.38 -13.20
C THR A 186 10.90 14.91 -13.47
N GLN A 187 11.65 15.28 -12.43
CA GLN A 187 13.04 15.67 -12.51
C GLN A 187 13.89 14.75 -11.62
N LEU A 188 14.98 14.23 -12.18
CA LEU A 188 15.94 13.39 -11.49
C LEU A 188 17.35 13.89 -11.85
N GLN A 189 18.21 14.08 -10.86
CA GLN A 189 19.59 14.50 -11.06
C GLN A 189 20.52 13.52 -10.35
N GLY A 190 21.60 13.09 -10.98
CA GLY A 190 22.52 12.16 -10.33
C GLY A 190 23.88 12.05 -11.00
N THR A 191 24.89 11.76 -10.19
CA THR A 191 26.27 11.59 -10.64
C THR A 191 27.00 10.57 -9.79
N VAL A 192 27.98 9.89 -10.38
CA VAL A 192 28.97 9.11 -9.65
C VAL A 192 30.34 9.73 -9.86
N ALA A 193 31.04 10.06 -8.78
CA ALA A 193 32.41 10.56 -8.78
C ALA A 193 33.42 9.53 -9.31
N THR A 194 34.63 9.97 -9.65
CA THR A 194 35.76 9.06 -9.95
C THR A 194 36.10 8.11 -8.79
N SER A 195 35.89 8.56 -7.55
CA SER A 195 36.02 7.77 -6.32
C SER A 195 34.89 6.75 -6.09
N GLY A 196 33.82 6.76 -6.88
CA GLY A 196 32.65 5.91 -6.71
C GLY A 196 31.58 6.42 -5.74
N ASN A 197 31.79 7.58 -5.09
CA ASN A 197 30.73 8.26 -4.37
C ASN A 197 29.61 8.65 -5.35
N ALA A 198 28.40 8.16 -5.10
CA ALA A 198 27.23 8.32 -5.95
C ALA A 198 26.16 9.15 -5.23
N THR A 199 25.78 10.27 -5.84
CA THR A 199 24.76 11.19 -5.34
C THR A 199 23.56 11.17 -6.28
N LEU A 200 22.36 10.98 -5.73
CA LEU A 200 21.06 11.17 -6.37
C LEU A 200 20.36 12.35 -5.67
N THR A 201 19.92 13.34 -6.43
CA THR A 201 19.14 14.49 -5.98
C THR A 201 17.82 14.52 -6.73
N ILE A 202 16.72 14.64 -5.98
CA ILE A 202 15.36 14.70 -6.52
C ILE A 202 14.70 16.00 -6.03
N PRO A 203 14.43 16.97 -6.92
CA PRO A 203 13.67 18.17 -6.58
C PRO A 203 12.25 17.78 -6.17
N LEU A 204 11.87 18.00 -4.92
CA LEU A 204 10.58 17.54 -4.37
C LEU A 204 9.38 18.29 -4.97
N ALA A 205 9.60 19.51 -5.48
CA ALA A 205 8.64 20.24 -6.29
C ALA A 205 8.26 19.51 -7.60
N SER A 206 9.10 18.60 -8.11
CA SER A 206 8.83 17.84 -9.34
C SER A 206 7.91 16.62 -9.14
N ILE A 207 7.28 16.49 -7.97
CA ILE A 207 6.28 15.44 -7.68
C ILE A 207 5.14 15.45 -8.72
N SER A 208 4.91 14.29 -9.33
CA SER A 208 3.73 14.04 -10.17
C SER A 208 2.98 12.81 -9.68
N THR A 209 1.72 13.05 -9.34
CA THR A 209 0.74 12.05 -8.90
C THR A 209 -0.43 11.90 -9.88
N GLY A 210 -0.32 12.52 -11.07
CA GLY A 210 -1.40 12.64 -12.05
C GLY A 210 -2.44 13.74 -11.76
N PHE A 211 -2.40 14.41 -10.59
CA PHE A 211 -3.37 15.45 -10.21
C PHE A 211 -2.68 16.64 -9.53
N ASP A 212 -2.80 17.84 -10.11
CA ASP A 212 -2.06 19.02 -9.66
C ASP A 212 -2.41 19.46 -8.24
N ILE A 213 -3.69 19.40 -7.85
CA ILE A 213 -4.13 19.69 -6.48
C ILE A 213 -3.43 18.76 -5.47
N ARG A 214 -3.18 17.49 -5.83
CA ARG A 214 -2.44 16.55 -4.98
C ARG A 214 -0.94 16.83 -5.01
N ASN A 215 -0.37 17.19 -6.15
CA ASN A 215 1.03 17.60 -6.27
C ASN A 215 1.31 18.78 -5.31
N THR A 216 0.50 19.85 -5.37
CA THR A 216 0.60 21.02 -4.47
C THR A 216 0.37 20.67 -3.01
N ARG A 217 -0.59 19.80 -2.70
CA ARG A 217 -0.81 19.31 -1.31
C ARG A 217 0.40 18.55 -0.78
N MET A 218 1.05 17.70 -1.59
CA MET A 218 2.27 16.98 -1.17
C MET A 218 3.47 17.91 -1.03
N GLN A 219 3.64 18.88 -1.94
CA GLN A 219 4.68 19.92 -1.83
C GLN A 219 4.57 20.70 -0.51
N ASN A 220 3.34 21.12 -0.14
CA ASN A 220 3.12 22.02 1.00
C ASN A 220 2.92 21.31 2.35
N LEU A 221 2.21 20.17 2.38
CA LEU A 221 1.80 19.51 3.63
C LEU A 221 2.68 18.32 4.02
N LEU A 222 3.49 17.79 3.09
CA LEU A 222 4.31 16.58 3.32
C LEU A 222 5.80 16.87 3.12
N PHE A 223 6.18 17.43 1.97
CA PHE A 223 7.60 17.64 1.63
C PHE A 223 8.16 18.98 2.11
N GLU A 224 7.30 19.93 2.46
CA GLU A 224 7.68 21.29 2.87
C GLU A 224 8.60 21.98 1.83
N SER A 225 8.36 21.71 0.54
CA SER A 225 9.35 21.86 -0.53
C SER A 225 9.64 23.29 -0.97
N SER A 226 9.02 24.29 -0.35
CA SER A 226 9.40 25.71 -0.50
C SER A 226 10.66 26.06 0.30
N TYR A 227 11.02 25.26 1.30
CA TYR A 227 12.24 25.43 2.09
C TYR A 227 13.07 24.14 2.27
N LEU A 228 12.47 22.97 2.04
CA LEU A 228 13.17 21.68 1.87
C LEU A 228 13.05 21.20 0.42
N PRO A 229 13.66 21.90 -0.56
CA PRO A 229 13.39 21.70 -1.99
C PRO A 229 13.83 20.35 -2.56
N SER A 230 14.68 19.57 -1.87
CA SER A 230 15.28 18.35 -2.40
C SER A 230 15.30 17.17 -1.42
N LEU A 231 15.14 15.97 -1.98
CA LEU A 231 15.59 14.71 -1.39
C LEU A 231 16.98 14.40 -1.93
N HIS A 232 17.89 13.92 -1.07
CA HIS A 232 19.21 13.45 -1.48
C HIS A 232 19.48 12.03 -1.00
N PHE A 233 20.02 11.18 -1.86
CA PHE A 233 20.59 9.89 -1.46
C PHE A 233 22.07 9.83 -1.86
N THR A 234 22.93 9.42 -0.93
CA THR A 234 24.39 9.28 -1.14
C THR A 234 24.88 7.90 -0.76
N THR A 235 25.63 7.23 -1.62
CA THR A 235 26.14 5.86 -1.41
C THR A 235 27.49 5.66 -2.09
N GLN A 236 28.24 4.64 -1.68
CA GLN A 236 29.49 4.24 -2.35
C GLN A 236 29.24 3.08 -3.33
N LEU A 237 29.65 3.23 -4.59
CA LEU A 237 29.70 2.14 -5.57
C LEU A 237 31.10 1.51 -5.61
N ASP A 238 31.18 0.19 -5.83
CA ASP A 238 32.46 -0.48 -6.09
C ASP A 238 32.88 -0.27 -7.54
N MET A 239 33.68 0.77 -7.77
CA MET A 239 34.17 1.08 -9.11
C MET A 239 35.09 0.00 -9.69
N SER A 240 35.76 -0.80 -8.85
CA SER A 240 36.66 -1.85 -9.33
C SER A 240 35.88 -3.01 -9.94
N ALA A 241 34.81 -3.46 -9.27
CA ALA A 241 33.91 -4.46 -9.80
C ALA A 241 33.16 -3.96 -11.05
N LEU A 242 32.65 -2.72 -11.02
CA LEU A 242 31.96 -2.11 -12.17
C LEU A 242 32.84 -1.96 -13.42
N ASP A 243 34.14 -1.72 -13.25
CA ASP A 243 35.09 -1.74 -14.37
C ASP A 243 35.35 -3.17 -14.87
N ALA A 244 35.51 -4.14 -13.97
CA ALA A 244 35.75 -5.56 -14.29
C ALA A 244 34.55 -6.28 -14.95
N MET A 245 33.31 -5.83 -14.73
CA MET A 245 32.12 -6.40 -15.39
C MET A 245 32.26 -6.41 -16.93
N ALA A 246 31.88 -7.52 -17.57
CA ALA A 246 31.72 -7.56 -19.03
C ALA A 246 30.46 -6.82 -19.49
N VAL A 247 30.40 -6.44 -20.78
CA VAL A 247 29.16 -5.91 -21.37
C VAL A 247 28.13 -7.04 -21.48
N GLY A 248 26.88 -6.76 -21.10
CA GLY A 248 25.82 -7.74 -20.92
C GLY A 248 25.80 -8.42 -19.55
N ALA A 249 26.84 -8.24 -18.72
CA ALA A 249 26.89 -8.84 -17.39
C ALA A 249 25.96 -8.14 -16.39
N MET A 250 25.50 -8.93 -15.42
CA MET A 250 24.74 -8.49 -14.25
C MET A 250 25.54 -8.80 -12.98
N GLN A 251 25.53 -7.87 -12.03
CA GLN A 251 26.08 -8.03 -10.68
C GLN A 251 25.05 -7.58 -9.65
N VAL A 252 25.12 -8.13 -8.43
CA VAL A 252 24.41 -7.60 -7.27
C VAL A 252 25.43 -6.96 -6.33
N GLN A 253 25.15 -5.76 -5.83
CA GLN A 253 25.93 -5.08 -4.79
C GLN A 253 24.96 -4.58 -3.71
N THR A 254 25.21 -4.91 -2.44
CA THR A 254 24.52 -4.26 -1.32
C THR A 254 25.00 -2.82 -1.21
N LEU A 255 24.08 -1.87 -1.36
CA LEU A 255 24.34 -0.44 -1.26
C LEU A 255 23.83 0.06 0.10
N THR A 256 24.74 0.55 0.93
CA THR A 256 24.43 1.28 2.15
C THR A 256 24.76 2.75 1.95
N GLY A 257 23.78 3.61 2.15
CA GLY A 257 23.88 5.04 1.89
C GLY A 257 22.96 5.87 2.78
N ASN A 258 23.18 7.18 2.80
CA ASN A 258 22.38 8.11 3.59
C ASN A 258 21.26 8.71 2.73
N LEU A 259 20.01 8.57 3.18
CA LEU A 259 18.86 9.30 2.66
C LEU A 259 18.64 10.55 3.53
N ILE A 260 18.62 11.71 2.89
CA ILE A 260 18.20 12.99 3.45
C ILE A 260 16.85 13.34 2.85
N LEU A 261 15.84 13.46 3.70
CA LEU A 261 14.47 13.79 3.35
C LEU A 261 13.83 14.53 4.55
N HIS A 262 13.07 15.60 4.27
CA HIS A 262 12.32 16.32 5.31
C HIS A 262 13.20 16.82 6.49
N ALA A 263 14.43 17.27 6.18
CA ALA A 263 15.45 17.67 7.16
C ALA A 263 15.80 16.58 8.20
N VAL A 264 15.61 15.30 7.85
CA VAL A 264 16.08 14.15 8.62
C VAL A 264 17.05 13.34 7.75
N ASN A 265 18.18 12.95 8.34
CA ASN A 265 19.22 12.13 7.70
C ASN A 265 19.25 10.73 8.33
N LYS A 266 19.09 9.67 7.51
CA LYS A 266 19.09 8.28 7.97
C LYS A 266 19.87 7.37 7.02
N PRO A 267 20.62 6.38 7.54
CA PRO A 267 21.18 5.32 6.70
C PRO A 267 20.08 4.37 6.21
N ILE A 268 20.14 3.99 4.94
CA ILE A 268 19.33 2.94 4.31
C ILE A 268 20.27 1.96 3.62
N SER A 269 19.96 0.66 3.68
CA SER A 269 20.72 -0.39 3.00
C SER A 269 19.79 -1.27 2.15
N PHE A 270 20.20 -1.59 0.93
CA PHE A 270 19.45 -2.45 0.01
C PHE A 270 20.36 -3.14 -1.01
N ASP A 271 19.96 -4.33 -1.48
CA ASP A 271 20.63 -4.98 -2.60
C ASP A 271 20.24 -4.33 -3.93
N ALA A 272 21.23 -3.81 -4.66
CA ALA A 272 21.06 -3.28 -6.00
C ALA A 272 21.54 -4.28 -7.06
N THR A 273 20.69 -4.56 -8.04
CA THR A 273 21.09 -5.19 -9.30
C THR A 273 21.67 -4.12 -10.22
N ILE A 274 22.90 -4.36 -10.70
CA ILE A 274 23.60 -3.51 -11.66
C ILE A 274 23.83 -4.30 -12.94
N ILE A 275 23.54 -3.69 -14.10
CA ILE A 275 23.69 -4.30 -15.43
C ILE A 275 24.54 -3.36 -16.30
N LYS A 276 25.51 -3.91 -17.02
CA LYS A 276 26.41 -3.14 -17.91
C LYS A 276 25.98 -3.27 -19.37
N HIS A 277 25.40 -2.20 -19.91
CA HIS A 277 24.82 -2.18 -21.28
C HIS A 277 25.85 -1.85 -22.35
N SER A 278 26.91 -1.12 -22.01
CA SER A 278 28.07 -0.86 -22.88
C SER A 278 29.32 -0.55 -22.04
N SER A 279 30.43 -0.22 -22.70
CA SER A 279 31.61 0.37 -22.06
C SER A 279 31.34 1.73 -21.39
N THR A 280 30.28 2.42 -21.82
CA THR A 280 29.88 3.76 -21.36
C THR A 280 28.53 3.81 -20.66
N SER A 281 27.80 2.69 -20.51
CA SER A 281 26.44 2.68 -19.91
C SER A 281 26.21 1.52 -18.94
N ILE A 282 25.66 1.84 -17.76
CA ILE A 282 25.12 0.88 -16.78
C ILE A 282 23.70 1.27 -16.38
N SER A 283 22.93 0.32 -15.83
CA SER A 283 21.70 0.62 -15.08
C SER A 283 21.73 0.01 -13.69
N VAL A 284 21.22 0.75 -12.70
CA VAL A 284 21.10 0.36 -11.29
C VAL A 284 19.62 0.33 -10.89
N SER A 285 19.18 -0.75 -10.24
CA SER A 285 17.82 -0.92 -9.73
C SER A 285 17.80 -1.80 -8.48
N PRO A 286 16.98 -1.53 -7.45
CA PRO A 286 16.95 -2.36 -6.25
C PRO A 286 16.31 -3.72 -6.55
N ARG A 287 16.83 -4.80 -5.93
CA ARG A 287 16.40 -6.18 -6.16
C ARG A 287 15.02 -6.51 -5.57
N ARG A 288 14.58 -5.71 -4.60
CA ARG A 288 13.24 -5.68 -3.97
C ARG A 288 12.89 -4.21 -3.69
N PRO A 289 11.61 -3.81 -3.60
CA PRO A 289 11.26 -2.43 -3.24
C PRO A 289 11.87 -2.01 -1.89
N ILE A 290 12.44 -0.81 -1.85
CA ILE A 290 13.00 -0.20 -0.64
C ILE A 290 11.81 0.36 0.16
N VAL A 291 11.59 -0.11 1.39
CA VAL A 291 10.50 0.41 2.22
C VAL A 291 10.98 1.62 3.00
N VAL A 292 10.45 2.79 2.68
CA VAL A 292 10.62 4.03 3.46
C VAL A 292 9.43 4.17 4.40
N ASN A 293 9.69 4.45 5.68
CA ASN A 293 8.66 4.69 6.69
C ASN A 293 8.58 6.19 7.00
N SER A 294 7.40 6.79 6.94
CA SER A 294 7.19 8.23 7.14
C SER A 294 7.69 8.70 8.51
N VAL A 295 7.47 7.90 9.56
CA VAL A 295 7.88 8.16 10.95
C VAL A 295 9.40 8.35 11.06
N ASP A 296 10.19 7.57 10.31
CA ASP A 296 11.66 7.61 10.36
C ASP A 296 12.22 8.95 9.86
N PHE A 297 11.43 9.69 9.09
CA PHE A 297 11.73 11.02 8.53
C PHE A 297 10.76 12.11 9.02
N GLU A 298 9.99 11.83 10.09
CA GLU A 298 9.03 12.77 10.71
C GLU A 298 7.92 13.25 9.75
N LEU A 299 7.70 12.55 8.63
CA LEU A 299 6.70 12.84 7.60
C LEU A 299 5.27 12.43 8.01
N ASN A 300 5.11 11.66 9.08
CA ASN A 300 3.83 11.07 9.49
C ASN A 300 2.76 12.12 9.86
N ALA A 301 3.15 13.31 10.32
CA ALA A 301 2.21 14.43 10.47
C ALA A 301 1.69 14.94 9.12
N GLY A 302 2.55 15.00 8.10
CA GLY A 302 2.17 15.37 6.74
C GLY A 302 1.31 14.31 6.04
N VAL A 303 1.57 13.03 6.31
CA VAL A 303 0.70 11.92 5.86
C VAL A 303 -0.70 12.06 6.46
N GLU A 304 -0.81 12.35 7.75
CA GLU A 304 -2.09 12.60 8.42
C GLU A 304 -2.79 13.86 7.89
N ALA A 305 -2.06 14.96 7.67
CA ALA A 305 -2.60 16.17 7.06
C ALA A 305 -3.15 15.91 5.65
N LEU A 306 -2.44 15.12 4.82
CA LEU A 306 -2.92 14.67 3.51
C LEU A 306 -4.18 13.80 3.63
N ARG A 307 -4.23 12.89 4.62
CA ARG A 307 -5.40 12.04 4.88
C ARG A 307 -6.64 12.88 5.19
N VAL A 308 -6.52 13.83 6.11
CA VAL A 308 -7.61 14.75 6.51
C VAL A 308 -8.05 15.62 5.34
N VAL A 309 -7.11 16.27 4.65
CA VAL A 309 -7.41 17.22 3.55
C VAL A 309 -7.93 16.50 2.28
N ALA A 310 -7.74 15.18 2.17
CA ALA A 310 -8.35 14.33 1.14
C ALA A 310 -9.60 13.57 1.61
N ASN A 311 -10.05 13.75 2.86
CA ASN A 311 -11.16 13.02 3.48
C ASN A 311 -11.06 11.48 3.36
N LEU A 312 -9.87 10.94 3.63
CA LEU A 312 -9.55 9.51 3.50
C LEU A 312 -9.65 8.78 4.85
N SER A 313 -10.02 7.51 4.83
CA SER A 313 -10.07 6.66 6.04
C SER A 313 -8.67 6.35 6.57
N ALA A 314 -7.70 6.11 5.68
CA ALA A 314 -6.29 5.91 6.04
C ALA A 314 -5.33 6.29 4.90
N ILE A 315 -4.09 6.65 5.24
CA ILE A 315 -2.93 6.56 4.34
C ILE A 315 -1.85 5.76 5.08
N GLY A 316 -1.22 4.81 4.38
CA GLY A 316 -0.20 3.94 4.93
C GLY A 316 1.15 4.64 5.10
N GLU A 317 1.68 4.62 6.32
CA GLU A 317 2.96 5.22 6.71
C GLU A 317 4.19 4.58 6.02
N LYS A 318 4.03 3.39 5.43
CA LYS A 318 5.11 2.64 4.75
C LYS A 318 4.95 2.70 3.25
N THR A 319 5.93 3.33 2.61
CA THR A 319 6.01 3.60 1.17
C THR A 319 7.06 2.70 0.52
N PRO A 320 6.68 1.71 -0.32
CA PRO A 320 7.60 1.03 -1.21
C PRO A 320 8.13 1.98 -2.29
N VAL A 321 9.45 2.04 -2.43
CA VAL A 321 10.19 2.82 -3.44
C VAL A 321 10.90 1.85 -4.38
N TYR A 322 10.81 2.08 -5.69
CA TYR A 322 11.53 1.32 -6.70
C TYR A 322 11.98 2.22 -7.85
N PHE A 323 13.12 1.90 -8.45
CA PHE A 323 13.70 2.74 -9.49
C PHE A 323 14.51 1.91 -10.49
N LYS A 324 14.76 2.49 -11.66
CA LYS A 324 15.79 2.04 -12.59
C LYS A 324 16.54 3.26 -13.09
N MET A 325 17.70 3.52 -12.51
CA MET A 325 18.59 4.61 -12.92
C MET A 325 19.49 4.13 -14.05
N PHE A 326 19.59 4.87 -15.15
CA PHE A 326 20.59 4.67 -16.19
C PHE A 326 21.69 5.71 -16.05
N LEU A 327 22.94 5.25 -16.08
CA LEU A 327 24.13 6.08 -15.91
C LEU A 327 24.98 5.99 -17.19
N THR A 328 25.49 7.14 -17.67
CA THR A 328 26.40 7.24 -18.82
C THR A 328 27.77 7.81 -18.44
N ARG A 329 28.85 7.35 -19.10
CA ARG A 329 30.20 7.93 -19.04
C ARG A 329 30.39 9.12 -19.98
N ASP A 330 29.40 9.45 -20.80
CA ASP A 330 29.46 10.60 -21.70
C ASP A 330 29.37 11.91 -20.91
N ASN A 331 30.52 12.37 -20.42
CA ASN A 331 30.71 13.67 -19.77
C ASN A 331 31.58 14.61 -20.64
N PRO A 332 31.14 14.97 -21.87
CA PRO A 332 31.94 15.75 -22.82
C PRO A 332 32.18 17.21 -22.38
N THR A 333 31.46 17.67 -21.36
CA THR A 333 31.50 19.04 -20.82
C THR A 333 32.21 19.15 -19.47
N ASN A 334 32.84 18.06 -18.96
CA ASN A 334 33.53 18.01 -17.68
C ASN A 334 32.67 18.47 -16.47
N ILE A 335 31.40 18.06 -16.45
CA ILE A 335 30.46 18.25 -15.34
C ILE A 335 31.07 17.66 -14.05
N ALA A 336 31.02 18.44 -12.97
CA ALA A 336 31.47 18.06 -11.64
C ALA A 336 30.54 17.00 -11.02
N ALA A 337 31.07 16.18 -10.10
CA ALA A 337 30.22 15.32 -9.30
C ALA A 337 29.37 16.15 -8.32
N ILE A 338 28.06 15.85 -8.21
CA ILE A 338 27.15 16.48 -7.26
C ILE A 338 27.66 16.21 -5.84
N THR A 339 28.20 17.24 -5.23
CA THR A 339 28.66 17.26 -3.85
C THR A 339 27.59 17.99 -3.04
N LEU A 340 27.04 17.33 -2.02
CA LEU A 340 26.08 17.97 -1.11
C LEU A 340 26.80 19.06 -0.29
N PRO A 341 26.11 20.14 0.11
CA PRO A 341 26.70 21.11 1.02
C PRO A 341 27.09 20.48 2.36
N THR A 342 28.10 21.06 3.00
CA THR A 342 28.44 20.74 4.39
C THR A 342 27.22 20.97 5.28
N ALA A 343 26.84 19.96 6.06
CA ALA A 343 25.75 20.07 7.04
C ALA A 343 26.00 21.24 8.02
N PRO A 344 24.99 22.06 8.35
CA PRO A 344 25.13 23.12 9.34
C PRO A 344 25.47 22.62 10.75
N ALA A 345 26.01 23.52 11.57
CA ALA A 345 26.24 23.25 12.99
C ALA A 345 24.90 23.18 13.75
N ALA A 346 24.77 22.21 14.66
CA ALA A 346 23.55 21.99 15.43
C ALA A 346 23.25 23.18 16.36
N PRO A 347 22.00 23.68 16.44
CA PRO A 347 21.63 24.77 17.33
C PRO A 347 21.94 24.44 18.79
N ALA A 348 22.69 25.31 19.48
CA ALA A 348 23.18 25.07 20.83
C ALA A 348 22.27 25.69 21.89
N SER A 349 22.31 25.17 23.11
CA SER A 349 21.66 25.79 24.29
C SER A 349 20.18 26.14 24.09
N LEU A 350 19.38 25.25 23.49
CA LEU A 350 17.93 25.43 23.38
C LEU A 350 17.30 25.52 24.79
N MET A 351 16.60 26.63 25.03
CA MET A 351 15.82 26.91 26.23
C MET A 351 14.39 27.30 25.83
N GLY A 352 13.45 27.04 26.74
CA GLY A 352 12.04 27.40 26.55
C GLY A 352 11.44 27.96 27.83
N ASN A 353 10.60 28.97 27.69
CA ASN A 353 9.78 29.54 28.75
C ASN A 353 8.31 29.50 28.34
N LEU A 354 7.39 29.35 29.31
CA LEU A 354 5.96 29.23 29.04
C LEU A 354 5.13 29.96 30.09
N SER A 355 4.36 30.95 29.63
CA SER A 355 3.36 31.64 30.44
C SER A 355 2.11 30.78 30.62
N GLN A 356 1.90 30.25 31.82
CA GLN A 356 0.67 29.50 32.15
C GLN A 356 -0.60 30.37 32.12
N VAL A 357 -0.46 31.70 32.10
CA VAL A 357 -1.59 32.65 32.09
C VAL A 357 -1.99 33.06 30.67
N THR A 358 -1.02 33.28 29.77
CA THR A 358 -1.29 33.73 28.39
C THR A 358 -1.15 32.63 27.34
N GLY A 359 -0.68 31.43 27.72
CA GLY A 359 -0.36 30.34 26.80
C GLY A 359 0.85 30.61 25.91
N GLU A 360 1.57 31.70 26.15
CA GLU A 360 2.70 32.15 25.33
C GLU A 360 3.95 31.33 25.63
N ALA A 361 4.48 30.65 24.60
CA ALA A 361 5.70 29.87 24.65
C ALA A 361 6.82 30.61 23.90
N THR A 362 7.94 30.86 24.57
CA THR A 362 9.14 31.50 24.00
C THR A 362 10.29 30.50 23.98
N LEU A 363 10.82 30.21 22.79
CA LEU A 363 12.02 29.41 22.60
C LEU A 363 13.21 30.32 22.29
N THR A 364 14.40 29.98 22.80
CA THR A 364 15.66 30.66 22.49
C THR A 364 16.80 29.65 22.36
N TRP A 365 17.74 29.90 21.47
CA TRP A 365 18.94 29.07 21.29
C TRP A 365 20.13 29.94 20.88
N ALA A 366 21.34 29.41 21.07
CA ALA A 366 22.53 29.98 20.48
C ALA A 366 22.68 29.45 19.05
N ASP A 367 22.70 30.37 18.08
CA ASP A 367 23.24 30.05 16.77
C ASP A 367 24.76 29.87 16.87
N VAL A 368 25.25 28.77 16.31
CA VAL A 368 26.67 28.37 16.24
C VAL A 368 27.05 27.93 14.82
N SER A 369 26.14 28.15 13.88
CA SER A 369 26.27 27.92 12.45
C SER A 369 26.78 29.18 11.74
N ASN A 370 27.22 29.03 10.49
CA ASN A 370 27.62 30.15 9.63
C ASN A 370 27.35 29.87 8.14
N ASN A 371 26.58 28.83 7.85
CA ASN A 371 26.36 28.31 6.51
C ASN A 371 24.92 27.81 6.28
N GLU A 372 24.03 27.92 7.27
CA GLU A 372 22.62 27.57 7.16
C GLU A 372 21.84 28.57 6.29
N THR A 373 20.72 28.10 5.75
CA THR A 373 19.73 28.94 5.05
C THR A 373 18.52 29.23 5.93
N GLY A 374 18.30 28.44 6.98
CA GLY A 374 17.19 28.62 7.92
C GLY A 374 17.19 27.63 9.08
N PHE A 375 16.18 27.77 9.94
CA PHE A 375 15.95 26.95 11.14
C PHE A 375 14.51 26.42 11.14
N LEU A 376 14.35 25.10 11.29
CA LEU A 376 13.05 24.47 11.54
C LEU A 376 12.81 24.39 13.05
N ILE A 377 11.68 24.94 13.48
CA ILE A 377 11.12 24.68 14.81
C ILE A 377 10.22 23.46 14.69
N ARG A 378 10.70 22.31 15.17
CA ARG A 378 9.90 21.08 15.24
C ARG A 378 9.24 20.97 16.61
N ARG A 379 7.93 20.77 16.63
CA ARG A 379 7.12 20.54 17.84
C ARG A 379 6.49 19.15 17.77
N LYS A 380 6.39 18.44 18.90
CA LYS A 380 5.62 17.20 19.03
C LYS A 380 4.50 17.40 20.04
N GLY A 381 3.26 17.16 19.60
CA GLY A 381 2.07 17.32 20.44
C GLY A 381 1.63 16.04 21.15
N THR A 382 0.43 16.08 21.73
CA THR A 382 -0.23 14.94 22.39
C THR A 382 -0.60 13.80 21.45
N ASP A 383 -0.57 14.00 20.13
CA ASP A 383 -0.73 12.95 19.12
C ASP A 383 0.57 12.17 18.83
N GLY A 384 1.70 12.59 19.45
CA GLY A 384 3.00 11.94 19.31
C GLY A 384 3.74 12.22 18.00
N ARG A 385 3.20 13.05 17.09
CA ARG A 385 3.84 13.34 15.79
C ARG A 385 4.65 14.63 15.83
N TRP A 386 5.80 14.66 15.14
CA TRP A 386 6.56 15.89 14.93
C TRP A 386 5.97 16.71 13.77
N THR A 387 5.76 18.01 13.99
CA THR A 387 5.33 18.99 12.98
C THR A 387 6.37 20.10 12.85
N THR A 388 6.55 20.70 11.67
CA THR A 388 7.14 22.05 11.60
C THR A 388 6.13 23.05 12.11
N GLN A 389 6.45 23.73 13.22
CA GLN A 389 5.65 24.82 13.76
C GLN A 389 6.08 26.17 13.17
N SER A 390 7.34 26.29 12.73
CA SER A 390 7.82 27.42 11.95
C SER A 390 9.10 27.09 11.19
N ASN A 391 9.30 27.75 10.05
CA ASN A 391 10.60 27.86 9.39
C ASN A 391 11.06 29.32 9.47
N LEU A 392 12.28 29.52 9.96
CA LEU A 392 12.89 30.82 10.21
C LEU A 392 14.13 31.01 9.33
N THR A 393 14.49 32.26 9.02
CA THR A 393 15.67 32.59 8.22
C THR A 393 16.99 32.27 8.96
N ALA A 394 18.09 32.16 8.21
CA ALA A 394 19.46 32.13 8.74
C ALA A 394 19.70 33.21 9.82
N ASN A 395 20.63 32.97 10.75
CA ASN A 395 20.91 33.81 11.93
C ASN A 395 19.74 34.00 12.93
N SER A 396 18.69 33.17 12.89
CA SER A 396 17.60 33.22 13.88
C SER A 396 18.00 32.55 15.19
N ALA A 397 17.66 33.18 16.32
CA ALA A 397 18.01 32.73 17.67
C ALA A 397 16.82 32.60 18.64
N SER A 398 15.60 32.90 18.20
CA SER A 398 14.39 32.79 19.02
C SER A 398 13.13 32.51 18.20
N PHE A 399 12.11 31.98 18.86
CA PHE A 399 10.76 31.74 18.32
C PHE A 399 9.72 31.99 19.41
N MET A 400 8.51 32.42 19.02
CA MET A 400 7.39 32.57 19.95
C MET A 400 6.09 32.05 19.32
N GLU A 401 5.28 31.38 20.12
CA GLU A 401 3.93 30.94 19.74
C GLU A 401 2.95 31.01 20.91
N ASN A 402 1.68 30.69 20.63
CA ASN A 402 0.63 30.66 21.64
C ASN A 402 -0.11 29.30 21.64
N LEU A 403 -0.25 28.73 22.83
CA LEU A 403 -0.79 27.38 23.09
C LEU A 403 -2.24 27.38 23.62
N LEU A 404 -2.94 28.53 23.64
CA LEU A 404 -4.33 28.65 24.13
C LEU A 404 -5.35 27.72 23.43
N SER A 405 -4.99 27.14 22.27
CA SER A 405 -5.84 26.19 21.53
C SER A 405 -5.80 24.75 22.06
N ALA A 406 -4.80 24.36 22.88
CA ALA A 406 -4.74 23.02 23.46
C ALA A 406 -3.86 22.94 24.73
N TYR A 407 -4.42 22.40 25.82
CA TYR A 407 -3.64 22.00 27.01
C TYR A 407 -2.88 20.71 26.74
N GLY A 408 -1.69 20.55 27.33
CA GLY A 408 -0.87 19.36 27.10
C GLY A 408 0.62 19.54 27.35
N SER A 409 1.39 18.50 27.05
CA SER A 409 2.85 18.47 27.07
C SER A 409 3.38 18.47 25.63
N TYR A 410 4.39 19.28 25.37
CA TYR A 410 4.93 19.55 24.04
C TYR A 410 6.45 19.42 24.05
N ASP A 411 7.00 18.52 23.22
CA ASP A 411 8.45 18.48 23.00
C ASP A 411 8.85 19.42 21.85
N TYR A 412 9.96 20.13 22.01
CA TYR A 412 10.51 21.08 21.06
C TYR A 412 11.96 20.78 20.75
N LYS A 413 12.34 20.90 19.47
CA LYS A 413 13.73 20.85 19.00
C LYS A 413 13.92 21.80 17.82
N VAL A 414 15.14 22.28 17.62
CA VAL A 414 15.51 23.15 16.50
C VAL A 414 16.50 22.44 15.59
N ILE A 415 16.34 22.60 14.28
CA ILE A 415 17.22 22.02 13.24
C ILE A 415 17.64 23.15 12.30
N SER A 416 18.93 23.47 12.24
CA SER A 416 19.48 24.34 11.20
C SER A 416 19.65 23.52 9.91
N TYR A 417 19.40 24.11 8.75
CA TYR A 417 19.48 23.40 7.48
C TYR A 417 20.05 24.28 6.36
N ARG A 418 20.68 23.65 5.36
CA ARG A 418 21.15 24.26 4.12
C ARG A 418 20.73 23.40 2.94
N ASP A 419 19.99 23.97 2.00
CA ASP A 419 19.58 23.28 0.76
C ASP A 419 18.91 21.91 1.01
N SER A 420 18.08 21.80 2.06
CA SER A 420 17.48 20.56 2.61
C SER A 420 18.42 19.61 3.40
N VAL A 421 19.73 19.84 3.41
CA VAL A 421 20.70 19.11 4.25
C VAL A 421 20.63 19.63 5.70
N PRO A 422 20.29 18.80 6.70
CA PRO A 422 20.11 19.23 8.08
C PRO A 422 21.40 19.15 8.90
N SER A 423 21.46 19.91 9.99
CA SER A 423 22.32 19.63 11.13
C SER A 423 21.86 18.36 11.88
N VAL A 424 22.61 17.96 12.92
CA VAL A 424 22.00 17.20 14.01
C VAL A 424 20.99 18.12 14.71
N ALA A 425 19.83 17.61 15.10
CA ALA A 425 18.84 18.39 15.85
C ALA A 425 19.40 18.80 17.23
N SER A 426 18.93 19.92 17.77
CA SER A 426 19.19 20.26 19.17
C SER A 426 18.66 19.15 20.10
N ASN A 427 19.18 19.09 21.33
CA ASN A 427 18.49 18.35 22.40
C ASN A 427 17.05 18.87 22.50
N ALA A 428 16.11 17.96 22.71
CA ALA A 428 14.70 18.33 22.85
C ALA A 428 14.43 18.85 24.27
N ILE A 429 13.53 19.84 24.38
CA ILE A 429 13.02 20.35 25.65
C ILE A 429 11.50 20.11 25.73
N ASN A 430 10.97 19.91 26.93
CA ASN A 430 9.52 19.73 27.15
C ASN A 430 8.92 20.98 27.79
N LEU A 431 7.79 21.44 27.26
CA LEU A 431 6.96 22.51 27.84
C LEU A 431 5.54 21.97 28.10
N VAL A 432 5.01 22.20 29.30
CA VAL A 432 3.67 21.72 29.70
C VAL A 432 2.75 22.91 29.93
N TYR A 433 1.63 23.00 29.20
CA TYR A 433 0.62 24.04 29.36
C TYR A 433 -0.60 23.51 30.13
N SER A 434 -0.87 24.08 31.31
CA SER A 434 -1.95 23.69 32.22
C SER A 434 -3.12 24.69 32.30
N ASN A 435 -3.17 25.67 31.38
CA ASN A 435 -4.26 26.66 31.30
C ASN A 435 -4.60 27.32 32.66
N GLY A 436 -3.60 27.91 33.29
CA GLY A 436 -3.74 28.60 34.58
C GLY A 436 -3.92 27.71 35.81
N GLN A 437 -4.07 26.38 35.66
CA GLN A 437 -4.11 25.49 36.83
C GLN A 437 -2.72 25.36 37.46
N SER A 438 -2.60 25.83 38.70
CA SER A 438 -1.36 25.90 39.46
C SER A 438 -0.99 24.56 40.11
N SER A 439 -0.15 23.78 39.45
CA SER A 439 0.56 22.65 40.05
C SER A 439 1.84 23.13 40.77
N SER A 440 1.87 22.99 42.10
CA SER A 440 3.02 23.38 42.92
C SER A 440 3.98 22.20 43.15
N SER A 441 4.93 22.02 42.24
CA SER A 441 6.05 21.07 42.44
C SER A 441 7.30 21.51 41.67
N SER A 442 8.20 22.22 42.38
CA SER A 442 9.54 22.54 41.91
C SER A 442 10.47 21.33 42.00
N SER A 443 10.98 20.86 40.86
CA SER A 443 12.11 19.92 40.80
C SER A 443 13.43 20.70 40.78
N SER A 444 14.24 20.56 41.84
CA SER A 444 15.58 21.15 41.94
C SER A 444 16.53 20.17 42.62
N ALA A 445 17.74 20.02 42.10
CA ALA A 445 18.69 19.00 42.55
C ALA A 445 19.55 19.45 43.74
N THR A 446 19.76 18.51 44.67
CA THR A 446 20.94 18.28 45.52
C THR A 446 21.78 19.49 45.99
N SER A 447 21.74 19.78 47.31
CA SER A 447 22.98 19.85 48.13
C SER A 447 22.74 19.94 49.65
N THR A 448 23.52 19.12 50.37
CA THR A 448 23.94 19.18 51.79
C THR A 448 23.47 20.32 52.71
N SER A 449 22.91 19.99 53.88
CA SER A 449 23.60 20.20 55.19
C SER A 449 22.90 19.61 56.44
N SER A 450 23.77 19.10 57.32
CA SER A 450 23.70 18.76 58.76
C SER A 450 22.49 19.08 59.69
N LEU A 451 22.29 18.11 60.62
CA LEU A 451 22.04 18.25 62.09
C LEU A 451 20.62 18.48 62.68
N SER A 452 20.18 17.49 63.47
CA SER A 452 19.44 17.53 64.77
C SER A 452 18.37 18.63 65.02
N SER A 453 17.13 18.30 65.41
CA SER A 453 16.74 17.60 66.66
C SER A 453 15.29 17.09 66.54
N ALA A 454 14.88 15.89 66.99
CA ALA A 454 14.63 15.42 68.37
C ALA A 454 13.41 16.09 69.08
N SER A 455 12.67 15.30 69.88
CA SER A 455 11.38 15.59 70.58
C SER A 455 10.11 15.62 69.70
N SER A 456 8.93 15.16 70.15
CA SER A 456 8.64 14.23 71.27
C SER A 456 7.26 13.56 71.18
N LEU A 457 7.22 12.31 71.61
CA LEU A 457 6.09 11.55 72.19
C LEU A 457 4.79 12.31 72.52
N SER A 458 3.65 11.72 72.14
CA SER A 458 2.69 11.20 73.14
C SER A 458 1.73 10.18 72.52
N SER A 459 1.31 9.21 73.33
CA SER A 459 0.41 8.12 72.92
C SER A 459 -0.49 7.72 74.09
N SER A 460 -1.81 7.66 73.89
CA SER A 460 -2.68 6.67 74.55
C SER A 460 -4.16 6.74 74.10
N SER A 461 -4.72 5.56 73.81
CA SER A 461 -6.09 5.06 74.04
C SER A 461 -7.13 5.97 74.75
N SER A 462 -8.44 5.89 74.45
CA SER A 462 -9.19 4.62 74.48
C SER A 462 -10.56 4.56 73.76
N SER A 463 -10.79 3.41 73.10
CA SER A 463 -12.05 2.65 72.88
C SER A 463 -13.45 3.29 72.93
N SER A 464 -14.22 3.11 71.85
CA SER A 464 -15.65 2.78 71.92
C SER A 464 -16.16 1.95 70.70
N SER A 465 -16.90 0.88 71.01
CA SER A 465 -17.88 0.09 70.21
C SER A 465 -17.94 0.18 68.66
N SER A 466 -17.95 -1.00 68.03
CA SER A 466 -18.18 -1.23 66.60
C SER A 466 -19.66 -1.33 66.17
N SER A 467 -19.98 -0.81 64.98
CA SER A 467 -21.08 -1.29 64.11
C SER A 467 -20.58 -1.31 62.65
N GLY A 468 -20.95 -2.34 61.88
CA GLY A 468 -20.25 -2.70 60.64
C GLY A 468 -20.81 -2.06 59.36
N SER A 469 -19.92 -1.68 58.45
CA SER A 469 -20.26 -1.36 57.06
C SER A 469 -20.38 -2.64 56.23
N GLY A 470 -21.61 -3.09 55.99
CA GLY A 470 -21.89 -4.15 55.01
C GLY A 470 -21.74 -3.66 53.57
N GLU A 471 -21.67 -4.60 52.63
CA GLU A 471 -21.71 -4.31 51.19
C GLU A 471 -23.09 -3.73 50.80
N ILE A 472 -23.09 -2.65 50.02
CA ILE A 472 -24.34 -1.99 49.61
C ILE A 472 -24.97 -2.80 48.45
N ILE A 473 -26.09 -3.46 48.74
CA ILE A 473 -26.86 -4.26 47.77
C ILE A 473 -28.09 -3.46 47.33
N GLY A 474 -28.31 -3.35 46.03
CA GLY A 474 -29.44 -2.62 45.44
C GLY A 474 -30.74 -3.44 45.33
N ASP A 475 -31.88 -2.74 45.35
CA ASP A 475 -33.22 -3.29 45.21
C ASP A 475 -33.91 -2.71 43.95
N ALA A 476 -34.23 -3.56 42.99
CA ALA A 476 -34.85 -3.18 41.72
C ALA A 476 -36.28 -2.61 41.86
N SER A 477 -37.02 -2.95 42.93
CA SER A 477 -38.36 -2.42 43.18
C SER A 477 -38.30 -0.98 43.69
N ARG A 478 -37.34 -0.70 44.59
CA ARG A 478 -37.03 0.69 44.99
C ARG A 478 -36.43 1.49 43.84
N GLY A 479 -35.56 0.88 43.03
CA GLY A 479 -35.04 1.49 41.80
C GLY A 479 -36.12 1.85 40.79
N SER A 480 -37.10 0.98 40.56
CA SER A 480 -38.28 1.26 39.71
C SER A 480 -39.08 2.47 40.23
N THR A 481 -39.21 2.58 41.55
CA THR A 481 -39.85 3.74 42.19
C THR A 481 -39.04 5.03 41.97
N LEU A 482 -37.73 4.98 42.24
CA LEU A 482 -36.79 6.09 42.05
C LEU A 482 -36.72 6.56 40.59
N TRP A 483 -36.77 5.63 39.63
CA TRP A 483 -36.75 5.92 38.19
C TRP A 483 -37.87 6.88 37.78
N ASN A 484 -39.06 6.68 38.36
CA ASN A 484 -40.23 7.51 38.11
C ASN A 484 -40.20 8.81 38.93
N THR A 485 -39.77 8.78 40.20
CA THR A 485 -39.80 9.97 41.08
C THR A 485 -38.64 10.94 40.88
N GLN A 486 -37.45 10.46 40.48
CA GLN A 486 -36.26 11.28 40.20
C GLN A 486 -36.21 11.76 38.74
N SER A 487 -37.35 11.76 38.04
CA SER A 487 -37.50 12.23 36.65
C SER A 487 -36.63 11.53 35.59
N CYS A 488 -36.00 10.38 35.91
CA CYS A 488 -35.15 9.66 34.97
C CYS A 488 -35.89 9.28 33.67
N VAL A 489 -37.18 8.93 33.79
CA VAL A 489 -38.11 8.69 32.65
C VAL A 489 -38.11 9.84 31.63
N ALA A 490 -37.96 11.09 32.06
CA ALA A 490 -38.05 12.26 31.16
C ALA A 490 -36.83 12.39 30.22
N CYS A 491 -35.68 11.85 30.60
CA CYS A 491 -34.47 11.82 29.76
C CYS A 491 -34.31 10.46 29.05
N HIS A 492 -34.61 9.37 29.75
CA HIS A 492 -34.23 8.01 29.36
C HIS A 492 -35.42 7.13 28.93
N GLY A 493 -36.66 7.61 29.02
CA GLY A 493 -37.84 6.85 28.65
C GLY A 493 -38.36 5.90 29.74
N VAL A 494 -39.45 5.19 29.44
CA VAL A 494 -40.13 4.27 30.38
C VAL A 494 -39.45 2.90 30.48
N ASP A 495 -38.70 2.52 29.45
CA ASP A 495 -38.00 1.22 29.28
C ASP A 495 -36.48 1.39 29.05
N GLY A 496 -35.97 2.62 29.18
CA GLY A 496 -34.58 2.97 28.87
C GLY A 496 -34.32 3.34 27.40
N GLU A 497 -35.27 3.13 26.49
CA GLU A 497 -35.10 3.36 25.05
C GLU A 497 -36.14 4.34 24.47
N LYS A 498 -37.38 4.31 24.97
CA LYS A 498 -38.55 4.99 24.41
C LYS A 498 -39.40 5.69 25.47
N ASN A 499 -40.02 6.79 25.08
CA ASN A 499 -41.04 7.49 25.88
C ASN A 499 -42.36 6.72 25.90
N ALA A 500 -43.28 7.07 26.80
CA ALA A 500 -44.57 6.40 26.96
C ALA A 500 -45.51 6.41 25.72
N ASN A 501 -45.19 7.20 24.69
CA ASN A 501 -45.88 7.27 23.40
C ASN A 501 -45.16 6.49 22.27
N GLY A 502 -44.08 5.76 22.58
CA GLY A 502 -43.29 4.97 21.64
C GLY A 502 -42.21 5.73 20.86
N THR A 503 -42.03 7.04 21.05
CA THR A 503 -40.91 7.76 20.41
C THR A 503 -39.59 7.52 21.16
N PRO A 504 -38.41 7.60 20.50
CA PRO A 504 -37.12 7.43 21.19
C PRO A 504 -36.90 8.42 22.33
N ALA A 505 -36.25 7.97 23.41
CA ALA A 505 -35.84 8.80 24.53
C ALA A 505 -34.77 9.83 24.13
N ALA A 506 -34.64 10.91 24.91
CA ALA A 506 -33.66 11.98 24.65
C ALA A 506 -32.20 11.52 24.88
N ALA A 507 -32.00 10.57 25.80
CA ALA A 507 -30.73 9.92 26.09
C ALA A 507 -30.95 8.42 26.34
N PRO A 508 -31.05 7.57 25.30
CA PRO A 508 -31.26 6.14 25.46
C PRO A 508 -30.16 5.47 26.30
N LEU A 509 -30.55 4.59 27.22
CA LEU A 509 -29.64 3.76 28.00
C LEU A 509 -29.38 2.43 27.30
N ASN A 510 -28.15 1.94 27.43
CA ASN A 510 -27.81 0.55 27.16
C ASN A 510 -27.41 -0.11 28.50
N PRO A 511 -28.23 -1.03 29.06
CA PRO A 511 -27.96 -1.63 30.37
C PRO A 511 -26.83 -2.66 30.33
N ASN A 512 -26.45 -3.16 29.15
CA ASN A 512 -25.42 -4.19 28.95
C ASN A 512 -23.99 -3.64 28.99
N ARG A 513 -23.79 -2.31 29.01
CA ARG A 513 -22.45 -1.71 29.15
C ARG A 513 -21.75 -2.16 30.44
N SER A 514 -20.47 -2.45 30.32
CA SER A 514 -19.55 -2.81 31.41
C SER A 514 -19.03 -1.58 32.18
N VAL A 515 -18.91 -0.44 31.50
CA VAL A 515 -18.38 0.83 32.03
C VAL A 515 -19.13 2.02 31.45
N TYR A 516 -19.16 3.12 32.21
CA TYR A 516 -19.84 4.37 31.88
C TYR A 516 -18.86 5.54 32.06
N ARG A 517 -18.90 6.53 31.16
CA ARG A 517 -17.99 7.69 31.13
C ARG A 517 -18.77 8.97 30.97
N HIS A 518 -18.34 10.06 31.61
CA HIS A 518 -18.91 11.38 31.38
C HIS A 518 -18.01 12.23 30.47
N SER A 519 -18.58 13.18 29.75
CA SER A 519 -17.84 14.06 28.82
C SER A 519 -16.89 15.03 29.52
N GLN A 520 -16.99 15.17 30.85
CA GLN A 520 -16.15 16.08 31.65
C GLN A 520 -14.89 15.41 32.24
N ASP A 521 -14.88 14.09 32.45
CA ASP A 521 -13.76 13.37 33.05
C ASP A 521 -13.23 12.20 32.20
N ASN A 522 -14.05 11.64 31.30
CA ASN A 522 -13.76 10.46 30.46
C ASN A 522 -13.22 9.24 31.23
N GLN A 523 -13.49 9.15 32.54
CA GLN A 523 -13.06 8.03 33.38
C GLN A 523 -14.05 6.88 33.31
N ASP A 524 -13.54 5.64 33.26
CA ASP A 524 -14.37 4.44 33.36
C ASP A 524 -14.91 4.28 34.78
N ARG A 525 -16.24 4.31 34.91
CA ARG A 525 -16.99 4.16 36.16
C ARG A 525 -17.96 2.98 36.07
N SER A 526 -18.31 2.39 37.21
CA SER A 526 -19.46 1.47 37.29
C SER A 526 -20.76 2.22 37.01
N LEU A 527 -21.87 1.52 36.77
CA LEU A 527 -23.17 2.16 36.60
C LEU A 527 -23.54 2.95 37.87
N ARG A 528 -23.35 2.34 39.04
CA ARG A 528 -23.51 2.98 40.36
C ARG A 528 -22.67 4.26 40.51
N ASP A 529 -21.37 4.19 40.24
CA ASP A 529 -20.45 5.35 40.43
C ASP A 529 -20.74 6.47 39.42
N PHE A 530 -21.21 6.11 38.22
CA PHE A 530 -21.65 7.08 37.22
C PHE A 530 -22.96 7.77 37.63
N ILE A 531 -23.96 7.01 38.09
CA ILE A 531 -25.20 7.58 38.65
C ILE A 531 -24.88 8.48 39.85
N ALA A 532 -24.08 7.98 40.80
CA ALA A 532 -23.73 8.66 42.04
C ALA A 532 -22.90 9.94 41.85
N MET A 533 -22.33 10.19 40.67
CA MET A 533 -21.56 11.40 40.38
C MET A 533 -22.23 12.33 39.36
N TRP A 534 -22.97 11.79 38.40
CA TRP A 534 -23.41 12.53 37.21
C TRP A 534 -24.94 12.56 37.00
N MET A 535 -25.74 11.88 37.84
CA MET A 535 -27.19 11.82 37.66
C MET A 535 -27.99 12.32 38.88
N PRO A 536 -29.18 12.92 38.66
CA PRO A 536 -29.69 13.39 37.36
C PRO A 536 -28.86 14.57 36.84
N GLN A 537 -28.84 14.80 35.53
CA GLN A 537 -28.03 15.85 34.88
C GLN A 537 -28.28 17.27 35.46
N THR A 538 -29.47 17.52 36.01
CA THR A 538 -29.88 18.79 36.63
C THR A 538 -29.40 18.97 38.06
N ASP A 539 -29.01 17.90 38.76
CA ASP A 539 -28.50 17.93 40.14
C ASP A 539 -27.49 16.78 40.40
N PRO A 540 -26.29 16.84 39.78
CA PRO A 540 -25.31 15.76 39.83
C PRO A 540 -24.82 15.46 41.25
N GLY A 541 -24.88 14.19 41.66
CA GLY A 541 -24.45 13.74 42.98
C GLY A 541 -25.56 13.65 44.04
N SER A 542 -26.80 14.02 43.70
CA SER A 542 -27.95 13.90 44.61
C SER A 542 -28.40 12.45 44.86
N CYS A 543 -28.18 11.53 43.91
CA CYS A 543 -28.54 10.10 44.06
C CYS A 543 -27.31 9.23 44.33
N THR A 544 -26.75 9.31 45.53
CA THR A 544 -25.56 8.54 45.97
C THR A 544 -25.91 7.28 46.79
N GLY A 545 -24.91 6.42 47.02
CA GLY A 545 -25.02 5.27 47.93
C GLY A 545 -26.13 4.29 47.56
N GLN A 546 -27.08 4.08 48.48
CA GLN A 546 -28.22 3.19 48.26
C GLN A 546 -29.12 3.64 47.09
N CYS A 547 -29.23 4.95 46.82
CA CYS A 547 -30.03 5.46 45.70
C CYS A 547 -29.44 5.00 44.35
N ALA A 548 -28.12 5.14 44.19
CA ALA A 548 -27.41 4.65 43.00
C ALA A 548 -27.46 3.12 42.89
N ALA A 549 -27.34 2.39 44.00
CA ALA A 549 -27.40 0.93 44.01
C ALA A 549 -28.80 0.40 43.64
N ASP A 550 -29.87 1.02 44.15
CA ASP A 550 -31.25 0.65 43.82
C ASP A 550 -31.56 0.92 42.33
N LEU A 551 -31.15 2.08 41.80
CA LEU A 551 -31.28 2.40 40.37
C LEU A 551 -30.45 1.46 39.48
N GLU A 552 -29.21 1.14 39.85
CA GLU A 552 -28.37 0.16 39.15
C GLU A 552 -29.05 -1.21 39.09
N ALA A 553 -29.57 -1.70 40.22
CA ALA A 553 -30.28 -2.98 40.30
C ALA A 553 -31.55 -3.00 39.43
N TYR A 554 -32.26 -1.87 39.31
CA TYR A 554 -33.42 -1.76 38.42
C TYR A 554 -33.02 -1.76 36.93
N ILE A 555 -32.05 -0.94 36.54
CA ILE A 555 -31.55 -0.88 35.15
C ILE A 555 -30.98 -2.24 34.72
N TRP A 556 -30.38 -3.01 35.63
CA TRP A 556 -29.93 -4.38 35.35
C TRP A 556 -31.07 -5.37 35.06
N THR A 557 -32.32 -5.12 35.48
CA THR A 557 -33.47 -5.96 35.08
C THR A 557 -33.79 -5.84 33.58
N TRP A 558 -33.31 -4.79 32.91
CA TRP A 558 -33.49 -4.57 31.47
C TRP A 558 -32.40 -5.22 30.62
N ARG A 559 -31.41 -5.87 31.24
CA ARG A 559 -30.44 -6.72 30.53
C ARG A 559 -31.16 -7.91 29.92
N ARG A 560 -31.42 -7.86 28.61
CA ARG A 560 -31.99 -9.00 27.87
C ARG A 560 -31.07 -10.21 28.05
N PRO A 561 -31.57 -11.36 28.54
CA PRO A 561 -30.83 -12.61 28.45
C PRO A 561 -30.69 -12.95 26.97
N SER A 562 -29.46 -12.87 26.45
CA SER A 562 -29.20 -13.30 25.07
C SER A 562 -29.40 -14.81 24.95
N ASP A 563 -30.18 -15.23 23.96
CA ASP A 563 -30.31 -16.60 23.48
C ASP A 563 -29.03 -17.15 22.82
N GLY A 564 -27.96 -16.34 22.76
CA GLY A 564 -26.71 -16.63 22.07
C GLY A 564 -26.67 -16.08 20.64
N ILE A 565 -27.64 -15.25 20.25
CA ILE A 565 -27.75 -14.62 18.93
C ILE A 565 -27.79 -13.08 19.11
N PRO A 566 -27.08 -12.30 18.28
CA PRO A 566 -27.26 -10.84 18.25
C PRO A 566 -28.69 -10.44 17.87
N ASP A 567 -29.26 -9.43 18.55
CA ASP A 567 -30.62 -8.89 18.26
C ASP A 567 -30.81 -8.43 16.80
N ASN A 568 -29.71 -8.16 16.08
CA ASN A 568 -29.71 -7.82 14.67
C ASN A 568 -28.59 -8.62 13.96
N PRO A 569 -28.78 -9.93 13.71
CA PRO A 569 -27.73 -10.80 13.22
C PRO A 569 -27.61 -10.64 11.71
N VAL A 570 -26.47 -10.13 11.24
CA VAL A 570 -26.20 -9.81 9.82
C VAL A 570 -26.01 -11.08 8.93
N SER A 571 -26.50 -12.22 9.41
CA SER A 571 -26.43 -13.55 8.79
C SER A 571 -27.69 -13.95 8.02
N ASN A 572 -28.85 -13.32 8.25
CA ASN A 572 -30.09 -13.65 7.54
C ASN A 572 -30.18 -12.96 6.17
N PHE A 573 -29.17 -13.21 5.33
CA PHE A 573 -29.26 -12.92 3.90
C PHE A 573 -30.17 -13.96 3.23
N SER A 574 -31.37 -13.55 2.86
CA SER A 574 -32.22 -14.28 1.92
C SER A 574 -31.98 -13.80 0.50
N CYS A 575 -31.96 -14.73 -0.46
CA CYS A 575 -31.93 -14.37 -1.87
C CYS A 575 -33.19 -13.57 -2.25
N PRO A 576 -33.06 -12.35 -2.80
CA PRO A 576 -34.18 -11.42 -2.91
C PRO A 576 -35.22 -11.79 -3.99
N ASN A 577 -34.91 -12.74 -4.89
CA ASN A 577 -35.80 -13.20 -5.95
C ASN A 577 -35.57 -14.69 -6.26
N THR A 578 -36.55 -15.34 -6.89
CA THR A 578 -36.44 -16.70 -7.48
C THR A 578 -36.12 -16.66 -8.98
N GLY A 579 -35.45 -15.60 -9.45
CA GLY A 579 -34.97 -15.45 -10.82
C GLY A 579 -33.45 -15.61 -10.89
N PRO A 580 -32.88 -15.81 -12.09
CA PRO A 580 -31.45 -16.07 -12.25
C PRO A 580 -30.58 -14.92 -11.74
N THR A 581 -29.45 -15.27 -11.11
CA THR A 581 -28.38 -14.33 -10.76
C THR A 581 -27.61 -13.93 -12.03
N TYR A 582 -27.00 -12.73 -12.04
CA TYR A 582 -26.28 -12.22 -13.21
C TYR A 582 -24.87 -11.75 -12.85
N GLY A 583 -23.85 -12.33 -13.48
CA GLY A 583 -22.47 -11.84 -13.34
C GLY A 583 -22.19 -10.63 -14.22
N GLN A 584 -21.01 -10.03 -14.07
CA GLN A 584 -20.59 -8.95 -14.95
C GLN A 584 -20.20 -9.46 -16.35
N ARG A 585 -20.64 -8.76 -17.41
CA ARG A 585 -19.97 -8.85 -18.72
C ARG A 585 -18.54 -8.33 -18.61
N THR A 586 -17.54 -9.09 -19.06
CA THR A 586 -16.14 -8.64 -18.97
C THR A 586 -15.21 -9.19 -20.05
N LEU A 587 -14.07 -8.51 -20.25
CA LEU A 587 -12.90 -9.03 -20.96
C LEU A 587 -11.77 -9.21 -19.94
N ARG A 588 -11.49 -10.45 -19.55
CA ARG A 588 -10.55 -10.73 -18.45
C ARG A 588 -9.16 -11.07 -18.97
N LEU A 589 -8.20 -10.17 -18.77
CA LEU A 589 -6.80 -10.34 -19.17
C LEU A 589 -6.21 -11.64 -18.60
N LEU A 590 -5.34 -12.32 -19.36
CA LEU A 590 -4.56 -13.44 -18.86
C LEU A 590 -3.46 -12.93 -17.91
N THR A 591 -3.42 -13.47 -16.70
CA THR A 591 -2.27 -13.30 -15.79
C THR A 591 -1.00 -13.88 -16.43
N LYS A 592 0.18 -13.44 -16.00
CA LYS A 592 1.45 -13.93 -16.54
C LYS A 592 1.66 -15.44 -16.36
N ASN A 593 1.00 -16.04 -15.36
CA ASN A 593 0.97 -17.50 -15.15
C ASN A 593 0.08 -18.21 -16.17
N GLU A 594 -1.10 -17.66 -16.46
CA GLU A 594 -2.03 -18.20 -17.47
C GLU A 594 -1.45 -18.04 -18.88
N TYR A 595 -0.76 -16.93 -19.17
CA TYR A 595 -0.02 -16.75 -20.42
C TYR A 595 1.04 -17.84 -20.59
N GLN A 596 1.90 -18.06 -19.57
CA GLN A 596 2.94 -19.11 -19.60
C GLN A 596 2.35 -20.51 -19.82
N ARG A 597 1.27 -20.87 -19.13
CA ARG A 597 0.61 -22.18 -19.24
C ARG A 597 -0.04 -22.34 -20.62
N SER A 598 -0.72 -21.32 -21.13
CA SER A 598 -1.33 -21.37 -22.46
C SER A 598 -0.31 -21.47 -23.58
N VAL A 599 0.83 -20.76 -23.56
CA VAL A 599 1.85 -20.91 -24.64
C VAL A 599 2.61 -22.24 -24.54
N ARG A 600 2.75 -22.81 -23.34
CA ARG A 600 3.22 -24.19 -23.15
C ARG A 600 2.25 -25.20 -23.80
N ASP A 601 0.94 -25.06 -23.57
CA ASP A 601 -0.06 -26.04 -24.01
C ASP A 601 -0.54 -25.83 -25.47
N LEU A 602 -0.28 -24.65 -26.05
CA LEU A 602 -0.51 -24.33 -27.46
C LEU A 602 0.65 -24.76 -28.36
N VAL A 603 1.89 -24.42 -27.98
CA VAL A 603 3.07 -24.55 -28.85
C VAL A 603 4.31 -25.17 -28.18
N GLY A 604 4.19 -25.72 -26.96
CA GLY A 604 5.29 -26.39 -26.26
C GLY A 604 6.38 -25.44 -25.73
N TYR A 605 6.10 -24.13 -25.61
CA TYR A 605 7.11 -23.17 -25.15
C TYR A 605 7.29 -23.23 -23.62
N THR A 606 8.46 -23.68 -23.17
CA THR A 606 8.79 -23.94 -21.75
C THR A 606 9.70 -22.90 -21.11
N GLN A 607 10.27 -21.98 -21.88
CA GLN A 607 11.14 -20.92 -21.35
C GLN A 607 10.34 -19.89 -20.54
N ASP A 608 11.01 -19.18 -19.63
CA ASP A 608 10.39 -18.22 -18.72
C ASP A 608 9.83 -16.97 -19.44
N VAL A 609 8.52 -16.79 -19.29
CA VAL A 609 7.73 -15.61 -19.67
C VAL A 609 7.37 -14.76 -18.45
N ILE A 610 7.35 -15.35 -17.25
CA ILE A 610 6.86 -14.73 -16.01
C ILE A 610 7.77 -13.57 -15.55
N SER A 611 9.08 -13.64 -15.77
CA SER A 611 10.00 -12.51 -15.52
C SER A 611 9.96 -11.41 -16.61
N ARG A 612 9.30 -11.66 -17.74
CA ARG A 612 9.25 -10.76 -18.90
C ARG A 612 8.01 -9.86 -18.94
N LEU A 613 6.95 -10.27 -18.24
CA LEU A 613 5.68 -9.57 -18.16
C LEU A 613 5.59 -8.76 -16.85
N PRO A 614 4.92 -7.59 -16.85
CA PRO A 614 4.65 -6.85 -15.61
C PRO A 614 3.86 -7.69 -14.59
N ASP A 615 4.00 -7.36 -13.31
CA ASP A 615 3.21 -8.00 -12.25
C ASP A 615 1.71 -7.73 -12.40
N ASP A 616 0.90 -8.70 -11.97
CA ASP A 616 -0.55 -8.63 -12.05
C ASP A 616 -1.14 -8.08 -10.76
N PHE A 617 -2.16 -7.24 -10.88
CA PHE A 617 -2.90 -6.69 -9.74
C PHE A 617 -3.64 -7.81 -8.98
N ILE A 618 -3.76 -7.69 -7.65
CA ILE A 618 -4.40 -8.69 -6.79
C ILE A 618 -5.74 -8.11 -6.30
N ALA A 619 -6.84 -8.81 -6.59
CA ALA A 619 -8.13 -8.57 -5.97
C ALA A 619 -8.36 -9.63 -4.87
N GLY A 620 -8.45 -9.21 -3.61
CA GLY A 620 -8.59 -10.10 -2.46
C GLY A 620 -7.38 -11.02 -2.32
N SER A 621 -7.59 -12.31 -2.60
CA SER A 621 -6.55 -13.32 -2.58
C SER A 621 -5.90 -13.58 -3.94
N PHE A 622 -6.43 -13.05 -5.05
CA PHE A 622 -6.18 -13.60 -6.39
C PHE A 622 -5.79 -12.55 -7.44
N MET A 623 -4.83 -12.91 -8.29
CA MET A 623 -4.45 -12.10 -9.48
C MET A 623 -5.49 -12.17 -10.62
N ASN A 624 -6.50 -13.03 -10.52
CA ASN A 624 -7.48 -13.31 -11.58
C ASN A 624 -8.62 -12.26 -11.66
N ASN A 625 -8.29 -10.97 -11.49
CA ASN A 625 -9.27 -9.90 -11.36
C ASN A 625 -9.86 -9.43 -12.70
N ASN A 626 -10.97 -8.69 -12.64
CA ASN A 626 -11.67 -8.12 -13.80
C ASN A 626 -11.41 -6.62 -14.05
N THR A 627 -10.36 -6.05 -13.44
CA THR A 627 -9.97 -4.62 -13.58
C THR A 627 -8.61 -4.39 -14.25
N LEU A 628 -7.88 -5.47 -14.59
CA LEU A 628 -6.57 -5.42 -15.26
C LEU A 628 -6.65 -4.88 -16.69
N ILE A 629 -6.17 -3.65 -16.88
CA ILE A 629 -6.00 -3.00 -18.19
C ILE A 629 -4.60 -3.22 -18.77
N VAL A 630 -4.48 -3.09 -20.10
CA VAL A 630 -3.21 -3.14 -20.82
C VAL A 630 -2.74 -1.73 -21.15
N ASP A 631 -1.74 -1.26 -20.41
CA ASP A 631 -1.01 -0.03 -20.71
C ASP A 631 0.05 -0.25 -21.82
N LYS A 632 0.67 0.85 -22.28
CA LYS A 632 1.70 0.86 -23.34
C LYS A 632 2.92 -0.02 -23.03
N ASN A 633 3.37 -0.05 -21.78
CA ASN A 633 4.53 -0.83 -21.36
C ASN A 633 4.15 -2.32 -21.31
N ARG A 634 3.00 -2.65 -20.71
CA ARG A 634 2.46 -4.03 -20.69
C ARG A 634 2.26 -4.57 -22.11
N TYR A 635 1.72 -3.77 -23.04
CA TYR A 635 1.57 -4.16 -24.45
C TYR A 635 2.92 -4.44 -25.14
N THR A 636 3.93 -3.60 -24.88
CA THR A 636 5.29 -3.78 -25.43
C THR A 636 5.97 -5.04 -24.88
N SER A 637 5.76 -5.36 -23.60
CA SER A 637 6.20 -6.64 -23.01
C SER A 637 5.53 -7.86 -23.64
N TYR A 638 4.22 -7.79 -23.95
CA TYR A 638 3.52 -8.88 -24.66
C TYR A 638 4.06 -9.07 -26.08
N ILE A 639 4.19 -8.01 -26.90
CA ILE A 639 4.74 -8.13 -28.28
C ILE A 639 6.14 -8.74 -28.25
N SER A 640 7.07 -8.18 -27.47
CA SER A 640 8.47 -8.65 -27.40
C SER A 640 8.66 -10.05 -26.78
N THR A 641 7.56 -10.67 -26.35
CA THR A 641 7.51 -12.05 -25.86
C THR A 641 6.81 -12.97 -26.86
N ALA A 642 5.71 -12.51 -27.47
CA ALA A 642 5.06 -13.19 -28.59
C ALA A 642 6.00 -13.40 -29.78
N GLU A 643 6.82 -12.38 -30.12
CA GLU A 643 7.89 -12.47 -31.13
C GLU A 643 8.88 -13.59 -30.80
N ARG A 644 9.37 -13.66 -29.55
CA ARG A 644 10.34 -14.68 -29.12
C ARG A 644 9.78 -16.10 -29.16
N ILE A 645 8.52 -16.26 -28.79
CA ILE A 645 7.81 -17.55 -28.87
C ILE A 645 7.63 -17.95 -30.34
N ALA A 646 7.33 -16.99 -31.23
CA ALA A 646 7.25 -17.24 -32.65
C ALA A 646 8.60 -17.64 -33.26
N THR A 647 9.71 -16.96 -32.94
CA THR A 647 11.06 -17.31 -33.41
C THR A 647 11.50 -18.68 -32.90
N ASP A 648 11.20 -19.04 -31.65
CA ASP A 648 11.43 -20.37 -31.11
C ASP A 648 10.64 -21.44 -31.89
N VAL A 649 9.33 -21.23 -32.09
CA VAL A 649 8.47 -22.14 -32.87
C VAL A 649 8.89 -22.22 -34.34
N ALA A 650 9.41 -21.15 -34.92
CA ALA A 650 9.88 -21.11 -36.31
C ALA A 650 11.00 -22.14 -36.59
N SER A 651 11.83 -22.44 -35.59
CA SER A 651 12.85 -23.50 -35.67
C SER A 651 12.28 -24.92 -35.71
N ARG A 652 11.02 -25.12 -35.27
CA ARG A 652 10.47 -26.42 -34.88
C ARG A 652 9.00 -26.64 -35.26
N TRP A 653 8.52 -25.99 -36.33
CA TRP A 653 7.14 -26.12 -36.84
C TRP A 653 6.62 -27.56 -36.93
N ASN A 654 7.48 -28.52 -37.32
CA ASN A 654 7.10 -29.92 -37.41
C ASN A 654 6.68 -30.54 -36.05
N ALA A 655 7.22 -30.05 -34.93
CA ALA A 655 6.83 -30.49 -33.58
C ALA A 655 5.54 -29.83 -33.08
N VAL A 656 5.04 -28.78 -33.75
CA VAL A 656 3.84 -28.02 -33.34
C VAL A 656 2.64 -28.28 -34.26
N LEU A 657 2.86 -28.44 -35.58
CA LEU A 657 1.80 -28.59 -36.59
C LEU A 657 1.93 -29.86 -37.45
N ALA A 658 2.95 -30.70 -37.22
CA ALA A 658 3.32 -31.84 -38.07
C ALA A 658 3.51 -31.47 -39.56
N CYS A 659 4.12 -30.30 -39.82
CA CYS A 659 4.46 -29.84 -41.16
C CYS A 659 5.67 -28.88 -41.18
N SER A 660 6.27 -28.72 -42.36
CA SER A 660 7.33 -27.75 -42.64
C SER A 660 6.77 -26.49 -43.33
N PRO A 661 7.41 -25.31 -43.18
CA PRO A 661 6.97 -24.05 -43.79
C PRO A 661 6.61 -24.18 -45.28
N SER A 662 5.33 -23.94 -45.57
CA SER A 662 4.69 -24.15 -46.86
C SER A 662 3.29 -23.52 -46.81
N THR A 663 2.67 -23.25 -47.96
CA THR A 663 1.30 -22.68 -47.99
C THR A 663 0.30 -23.56 -47.24
N THR A 664 0.41 -24.89 -47.37
CA THR A 664 -0.40 -25.85 -46.61
C THR A 664 -0.14 -25.80 -45.10
N CYS A 665 1.11 -25.59 -44.67
CA CYS A 665 1.44 -25.47 -43.24
C CYS A 665 1.00 -24.11 -42.66
N ALA A 666 1.05 -23.04 -43.45
CA ALA A 666 0.43 -21.75 -43.14
C ALA A 666 -1.11 -21.86 -43.05
N ASP A 667 -1.73 -22.70 -43.88
CA ASP A 667 -3.16 -23.00 -43.78
C ASP A 667 -3.49 -23.80 -42.51
N LYS A 668 -2.65 -24.74 -42.08
CA LYS A 668 -2.77 -25.44 -40.79
C LYS A 668 -2.65 -24.48 -39.61
N LEU A 669 -1.67 -23.57 -39.62
CA LEU A 669 -1.52 -22.54 -38.58
C LEU A 669 -2.83 -21.75 -38.36
N VAL A 670 -3.50 -21.37 -39.45
CA VAL A 670 -4.75 -20.59 -39.42
C VAL A 670 -6.01 -21.44 -39.17
N ASN A 671 -6.04 -22.70 -39.61
CA ASN A 671 -7.22 -23.56 -39.49
C ASN A 671 -7.25 -24.44 -38.24
N GLU A 672 -6.09 -24.85 -37.72
CA GLU A 672 -5.96 -25.84 -36.62
C GLU A 672 -5.47 -25.19 -35.32
N LEU A 673 -4.46 -24.30 -35.39
CA LEU A 673 -3.86 -23.69 -34.21
C LEU A 673 -4.50 -22.35 -33.82
N ALA A 674 -4.78 -21.45 -34.77
CA ALA A 674 -5.40 -20.15 -34.47
C ALA A 674 -6.74 -20.27 -33.69
N PRO A 675 -7.65 -21.23 -33.98
CA PRO A 675 -8.86 -21.41 -33.17
C PRO A 675 -8.57 -21.86 -31.73
N ARG A 676 -7.46 -22.57 -31.48
CA ARG A 676 -7.01 -22.93 -30.11
C ARG A 676 -6.39 -21.73 -29.38
N ILE A 677 -5.70 -20.83 -30.11
CA ILE A 677 -5.16 -19.58 -29.56
C ILE A 677 -6.30 -18.63 -29.17
N PHE A 678 -7.26 -18.39 -30.06
CA PHE A 678 -8.40 -17.49 -29.82
C PHE A 678 -9.54 -18.15 -29.02
N ARG A 679 -9.46 -19.48 -28.83
CA ARG A 679 -10.39 -20.31 -28.02
C ARG A 679 -11.83 -20.36 -28.56
N ARG A 680 -11.99 -20.00 -29.83
CA ARG A 680 -13.21 -20.05 -30.66
C ARG A 680 -12.82 -20.18 -32.14
N PRO A 681 -13.74 -20.54 -33.05
CA PRO A 681 -13.53 -20.39 -34.49
C PRO A 681 -13.19 -18.93 -34.86
N LEU A 682 -12.31 -18.76 -35.84
CA LEU A 682 -12.04 -17.46 -36.46
C LEU A 682 -13.22 -17.02 -37.33
N THR A 683 -13.48 -15.72 -37.43
CA THR A 683 -14.40 -15.18 -38.45
C THR A 683 -13.80 -15.34 -39.85
N ALA A 684 -14.62 -15.22 -40.89
CA ALA A 684 -14.14 -15.28 -42.28
C ALA A 684 -13.07 -14.20 -42.58
N ASP A 685 -13.22 -13.01 -42.00
CA ASP A 685 -12.27 -11.91 -42.16
C ASP A 685 -10.96 -12.15 -41.39
N GLU A 686 -11.04 -12.63 -40.15
CA GLU A 686 -9.86 -13.05 -39.37
C GLU A 686 -9.10 -14.15 -40.10
N GLN A 687 -9.81 -15.18 -40.57
CA GLN A 687 -9.22 -16.31 -41.28
C GLN A 687 -8.56 -15.86 -42.59
N THR A 688 -9.16 -14.92 -43.31
CA THR A 688 -8.60 -14.34 -44.54
C THR A 688 -7.35 -13.49 -44.25
N ALA A 689 -7.41 -12.61 -43.25
CA ALA A 689 -6.31 -11.74 -42.86
C ALA A 689 -5.09 -12.54 -42.38
N TYR A 690 -5.28 -13.46 -41.41
CA TYR A 690 -4.19 -14.27 -40.90
C TYR A 690 -3.62 -15.23 -41.95
N ARG A 691 -4.42 -15.75 -42.89
CA ARG A 691 -3.92 -16.55 -44.02
C ARG A 691 -3.08 -15.70 -45.00
N GLY A 692 -3.46 -14.43 -45.22
CA GLY A 692 -2.67 -13.49 -46.03
C GLY A 692 -1.30 -13.14 -45.43
N VAL A 693 -1.22 -13.01 -44.10
CA VAL A 693 0.05 -12.85 -43.39
C VAL A 693 0.85 -14.14 -43.40
N ALA A 694 0.25 -15.27 -43.00
CA ALA A 694 0.92 -16.57 -42.87
C ALA A 694 1.50 -17.09 -44.20
N ARG A 695 0.83 -16.82 -45.33
CA ARG A 695 1.33 -17.17 -46.67
C ARG A 695 2.33 -16.15 -47.26
N GLY A 696 2.68 -15.09 -46.52
CA GLY A 696 3.61 -14.04 -46.96
C GLY A 696 3.06 -13.05 -48.01
N THR A 697 1.84 -13.28 -48.52
CA THR A 697 1.22 -12.45 -49.56
C THR A 697 0.96 -11.01 -49.11
N THR A 698 0.75 -10.79 -47.80
CA THR A 698 0.68 -9.45 -47.21
C THR A 698 2.09 -8.91 -46.89
N GLY A 699 2.60 -8.05 -47.78
CA GLY A 699 3.87 -7.32 -47.58
C GLY A 699 5.11 -7.96 -48.22
N GLY A 700 4.95 -8.96 -49.09
CA GLY A 700 6.03 -9.47 -49.94
C GLY A 700 7.09 -10.31 -49.21
N ARG A 701 6.67 -11.07 -48.19
CA ARG A 701 7.55 -11.94 -47.38
C ARG A 701 7.55 -13.37 -47.91
N THR A 702 8.52 -14.17 -47.49
CA THR A 702 8.45 -15.63 -47.64
C THR A 702 7.35 -16.22 -46.75
N VAL A 703 6.92 -17.45 -47.04
CA VAL A 703 5.95 -18.17 -46.20
C VAL A 703 6.52 -18.43 -44.80
N THR A 704 7.83 -18.67 -44.67
CA THR A 704 8.47 -18.91 -43.36
C THR A 704 8.37 -17.69 -42.44
N GLU A 705 8.78 -16.51 -42.94
CA GLU A 705 8.64 -15.23 -42.22
C GLU A 705 7.17 -14.88 -41.97
N GLY A 706 6.30 -15.17 -42.94
CA GLY A 706 4.86 -14.97 -42.84
C GLY A 706 4.23 -15.78 -41.70
N MET A 707 4.57 -17.06 -41.57
CA MET A 707 4.09 -17.93 -40.49
C MET A 707 4.59 -17.48 -39.11
N GLU A 708 5.85 -17.08 -38.99
CA GLU A 708 6.41 -16.54 -37.74
C GLU A 708 5.67 -15.26 -37.30
N ILE A 709 5.53 -14.29 -38.21
CA ILE A 709 4.83 -13.02 -37.94
C ILE A 709 3.34 -13.25 -37.66
N ALA A 710 2.70 -14.20 -38.33
CA ALA A 710 1.31 -14.57 -38.06
C ALA A 710 1.14 -15.13 -36.63
N LEU A 711 2.04 -16.01 -36.18
CA LEU A 711 2.01 -16.54 -34.81
C LEU A 711 2.29 -15.45 -33.76
N ALA A 712 3.28 -14.57 -34.00
CA ALA A 712 3.56 -13.44 -33.11
C ALA A 712 2.32 -12.53 -32.98
N ALA A 713 1.69 -12.18 -34.11
CA ALA A 713 0.47 -11.36 -34.11
C ALA A 713 -0.71 -12.03 -33.40
N MET A 714 -0.87 -13.35 -33.54
CA MET A 714 -1.88 -14.12 -32.78
C MET A 714 -1.59 -14.08 -31.26
N LEU A 715 -0.33 -14.25 -30.85
CA LEU A 715 0.09 -14.27 -29.43
C LEU A 715 0.22 -12.87 -28.78
N SER A 716 0.08 -11.80 -29.56
CA SER A 716 -0.11 -10.42 -29.06
C SER A 716 -1.52 -9.88 -29.30
N SER A 717 -2.42 -10.65 -29.92
CA SER A 717 -3.80 -10.24 -30.22
C SER A 717 -4.65 -10.12 -28.95
N PRO A 718 -5.56 -9.12 -28.85
CA PRO A 718 -6.57 -9.09 -27.79
C PRO A 718 -7.38 -10.38 -27.66
N GLN A 719 -7.61 -11.11 -28.78
CA GLN A 719 -8.31 -12.40 -28.80
C GLN A 719 -7.55 -13.52 -28.06
N PHE A 720 -6.22 -13.40 -27.93
CA PHE A 720 -5.41 -14.29 -27.09
C PHE A 720 -5.25 -13.73 -25.67
N LEU A 721 -4.92 -12.44 -25.56
CA LEU A 721 -4.60 -11.78 -24.29
C LEU A 721 -5.79 -11.70 -23.32
N TYR A 722 -7.03 -11.62 -23.84
CA TYR A 722 -8.25 -11.55 -23.02
C TYR A 722 -9.10 -12.82 -23.15
N ARG A 723 -9.76 -13.19 -22.05
CA ARG A 723 -10.90 -14.10 -22.03
C ARG A 723 -12.17 -13.31 -22.29
N SER A 724 -13.00 -13.77 -23.23
CA SER A 724 -14.32 -13.19 -23.46
C SER A 724 -15.31 -13.81 -22.48
N GLU A 725 -16.00 -12.94 -21.75
CA GLU A 725 -17.11 -13.28 -20.87
C GLU A 725 -18.22 -12.24 -21.12
N LEU A 726 -18.52 -11.98 -22.40
CA LEU A 726 -19.39 -10.91 -22.87
C LEU A 726 -20.81 -11.40 -23.18
N GLY A 727 -20.96 -12.65 -23.61
CA GLY A 727 -22.24 -13.29 -23.90
C GLY A 727 -23.01 -12.73 -25.09
N THR A 728 -24.01 -13.51 -25.50
CA THR A 728 -24.97 -13.20 -26.56
C THR A 728 -26.32 -12.80 -25.95
N ALA A 729 -26.97 -11.77 -26.50
CA ALA A 729 -28.19 -11.21 -25.90
C ALA A 729 -29.32 -12.25 -25.82
N SER A 730 -29.87 -12.44 -24.60
CA SER A 730 -30.87 -13.47 -24.30
C SER A 730 -31.74 -13.04 -23.12
N GLY A 731 -33.06 -12.93 -23.34
CA GLY A 731 -34.04 -12.70 -22.26
C GLY A 731 -33.94 -11.35 -21.51
N GLY A 732 -33.15 -10.38 -22.02
CA GLY A 732 -32.84 -9.12 -21.33
C GLY A 732 -31.46 -9.11 -20.65
N ALA A 733 -30.80 -10.26 -20.58
CA ALA A 733 -29.41 -10.42 -20.14
C ALA A 733 -28.54 -10.90 -21.33
N TYR A 734 -27.33 -11.39 -21.05
CA TYR A 734 -26.42 -11.97 -22.04
C TYR A 734 -25.98 -13.38 -21.60
N LYS A 735 -26.27 -14.42 -22.38
CA LYS A 735 -25.84 -15.79 -22.08
C LYS A 735 -24.45 -16.04 -22.68
N LEU A 736 -23.50 -16.55 -21.90
CA LEU A 736 -22.20 -16.98 -22.43
C LEU A 736 -22.39 -18.07 -23.49
N ASP A 737 -21.66 -17.99 -24.60
CA ASP A 737 -21.67 -19.06 -25.60
C ASP A 737 -20.82 -20.27 -25.15
N GLY A 738 -20.91 -21.39 -25.87
CA GLY A 738 -20.17 -22.61 -25.52
C GLY A 738 -18.64 -22.44 -25.49
N TYR A 739 -18.07 -21.53 -26.28
CA TYR A 739 -16.63 -21.26 -26.34
C TYR A 739 -16.18 -20.30 -25.23
N GLU A 740 -17.00 -19.32 -24.87
CA GLU A 740 -16.82 -18.52 -23.65
C GLU A 740 -16.92 -19.41 -22.40
N MET A 741 -17.89 -20.32 -22.34
CA MET A 741 -18.04 -21.29 -21.25
C MET A 741 -16.84 -22.26 -21.18
N ALA A 742 -16.42 -22.84 -22.31
CA ALA A 742 -15.20 -23.66 -22.38
C ALA A 742 -13.96 -22.89 -21.89
N THR A 743 -13.83 -21.62 -22.29
CA THR A 743 -12.76 -20.72 -21.83
C THR A 743 -12.82 -20.52 -20.32
N PHE A 744 -13.97 -20.16 -19.76
CA PHE A 744 -14.18 -19.98 -18.32
C PHE A 744 -13.76 -21.24 -17.55
N MET A 745 -14.37 -22.39 -17.88
CA MET A 745 -14.11 -23.68 -17.22
C MET A 745 -12.63 -24.07 -17.28
N SER A 746 -11.98 -23.90 -18.44
CA SER A 746 -10.58 -24.27 -18.61
C SER A 746 -9.64 -23.42 -17.76
N TYR A 747 -9.83 -22.09 -17.72
CA TYR A 747 -8.99 -21.23 -16.87
C TYR A 747 -9.30 -21.40 -15.37
N THR A 748 -10.57 -21.60 -14.99
CA THR A 748 -10.98 -21.83 -13.60
C THR A 748 -10.49 -23.17 -13.03
N PHE A 749 -10.39 -24.25 -13.85
CA PHE A 749 -9.98 -25.57 -13.36
C PHE A 749 -8.59 -26.03 -13.78
N THR A 750 -7.99 -25.46 -14.82
CA THR A 750 -6.65 -25.87 -15.30
C THR A 750 -5.66 -24.70 -15.50
N GLY A 751 -6.13 -23.45 -15.46
CA GLY A 751 -5.29 -22.25 -15.56
C GLY A 751 -4.62 -22.09 -16.92
N THR A 752 -5.21 -22.66 -17.98
CA THR A 752 -4.66 -22.71 -19.35
C THR A 752 -5.79 -22.73 -20.38
N THR A 753 -5.43 -22.68 -21.66
CA THR A 753 -6.35 -22.73 -22.79
C THR A 753 -7.17 -24.05 -22.84
N PRO A 754 -8.44 -24.03 -23.29
CA PRO A 754 -9.24 -25.22 -23.51
C PRO A 754 -8.56 -26.33 -24.33
N SER A 755 -8.82 -27.58 -23.96
CA SER A 755 -8.45 -28.75 -24.76
C SER A 755 -9.25 -28.79 -26.08
N ALA A 756 -8.75 -29.55 -27.06
CA ALA A 756 -9.46 -29.76 -28.32
C ALA A 756 -10.84 -30.40 -28.09
N ASP A 757 -10.96 -31.33 -27.14
CA ASP A 757 -12.22 -32.00 -26.81
C ASP A 757 -13.25 -31.06 -26.16
N LEU A 758 -12.80 -30.12 -25.32
CA LEU A 758 -13.67 -29.12 -24.70
C LEU A 758 -14.15 -28.07 -25.73
N LEU A 759 -13.28 -27.69 -26.67
CA LEU A 759 -13.67 -26.85 -27.82
C LEU A 759 -14.61 -27.61 -28.78
N ALA A 760 -14.47 -28.93 -28.93
CA ALA A 760 -15.41 -29.75 -29.67
C ALA A 760 -16.77 -29.88 -28.96
N ALA A 761 -16.79 -29.96 -27.63
CA ALA A 761 -18.01 -29.93 -26.82
C ALA A 761 -18.73 -28.57 -26.91
N ALA A 762 -17.98 -27.47 -26.89
CA ALA A 762 -18.49 -26.14 -27.20
C ALA A 762 -19.13 -26.09 -28.60
N GLY A 763 -18.44 -26.59 -29.62
CA GLY A 763 -18.91 -26.59 -31.00
C GLY A 763 -20.12 -27.47 -31.30
N ARG A 764 -20.35 -28.53 -30.50
CA ARG A 764 -21.60 -29.32 -30.52
C ARG A 764 -22.76 -28.65 -29.79
N GLY A 765 -22.48 -27.66 -28.94
CA GLY A 765 -23.46 -27.03 -28.06
C GLY A 765 -23.71 -27.77 -26.74
N ASP A 766 -22.88 -28.76 -26.38
CA ASP A 766 -23.00 -29.53 -25.13
C ASP A 766 -23.01 -28.57 -23.91
N LEU A 767 -22.13 -27.56 -23.95
CA LEU A 767 -21.94 -26.52 -22.92
C LEU A 767 -23.05 -25.46 -22.89
N ASN A 768 -24.05 -25.52 -23.77
CA ASN A 768 -25.20 -24.61 -23.71
C ASN A 768 -26.19 -24.97 -22.57
N THR A 769 -25.99 -26.11 -21.91
CA THR A 769 -26.89 -26.68 -20.89
C THR A 769 -26.17 -26.91 -19.56
N VAL A 770 -26.87 -26.69 -18.45
CA VAL A 770 -26.38 -26.94 -17.07
C VAL A 770 -25.84 -28.37 -16.92
N ALA A 771 -26.54 -29.36 -17.48
CA ALA A 771 -26.13 -30.77 -17.40
C ALA A 771 -24.81 -31.05 -18.15
N GLY A 772 -24.65 -30.54 -19.37
CA GLY A 772 -23.41 -30.68 -20.15
C GLY A 772 -22.24 -29.90 -19.54
N VAL A 773 -22.50 -28.74 -18.94
CA VAL A 773 -21.52 -27.97 -18.16
C VAL A 773 -21.02 -28.77 -16.95
N ARG A 774 -21.90 -29.30 -16.10
CA ARG A 774 -21.51 -30.16 -14.96
C ARG A 774 -20.72 -31.39 -15.42
N GLN A 775 -21.15 -32.04 -16.52
CA GLN A 775 -20.44 -33.20 -17.09
C GLN A 775 -19.01 -32.86 -17.52
N GLN A 776 -18.80 -31.74 -18.21
CA GLN A 776 -17.46 -31.32 -18.65
C GLN A 776 -16.62 -30.79 -17.47
N ALA A 777 -17.24 -30.22 -16.43
CA ALA A 777 -16.54 -29.87 -15.18
C ALA A 777 -15.98 -31.12 -14.50
N ALA A 778 -16.79 -32.16 -14.33
CA ALA A 778 -16.38 -33.43 -13.72
C ALA A 778 -15.18 -34.09 -14.46
N LEU A 779 -15.12 -33.95 -15.79
CA LEU A 779 -13.98 -34.40 -16.60
C LEU A 779 -12.72 -33.55 -16.34
N LEU A 780 -12.83 -32.21 -16.36
CA LEU A 780 -11.70 -31.31 -16.09
C LEU A 780 -11.11 -31.53 -14.68
N LEU A 781 -11.97 -31.74 -13.67
CA LEU A 781 -11.56 -31.97 -12.28
C LEU A 781 -10.70 -33.24 -12.07
N ASN A 782 -10.71 -34.17 -13.03
CA ASN A 782 -9.85 -35.36 -12.98
C ASN A 782 -8.42 -35.08 -13.50
N SER A 783 -8.14 -33.91 -14.06
CA SER A 783 -6.85 -33.58 -14.67
C SER A 783 -5.73 -33.34 -13.65
N ALA A 784 -4.49 -33.61 -14.05
CA ALA A 784 -3.31 -33.27 -13.25
C ALA A 784 -3.15 -31.75 -13.06
N ASN A 785 -3.49 -30.95 -14.08
CA ASN A 785 -3.45 -29.49 -14.02
C ASN A 785 -4.38 -28.94 -12.91
N THR A 786 -5.54 -29.56 -12.68
CA THR A 786 -6.44 -29.15 -11.59
C THR A 786 -5.85 -29.37 -10.21
N ARG A 787 -5.09 -30.44 -10.00
CA ARG A 787 -4.39 -30.68 -8.72
C ARG A 787 -3.35 -29.58 -8.45
N VAL A 788 -2.62 -29.16 -9.49
CA VAL A 788 -1.67 -28.04 -9.42
C VAL A 788 -2.40 -26.72 -9.15
N LEU A 789 -3.50 -26.44 -9.86
CA LEU A 789 -4.23 -25.18 -9.73
C LEU A 789 -4.97 -25.04 -8.38
N LEU A 790 -5.50 -26.13 -7.82
CA LEU A 790 -6.01 -26.14 -6.46
C LEU A 790 -4.90 -25.88 -5.44
N GLY A 791 -3.67 -26.35 -5.72
CA GLY A 791 -2.47 -25.99 -4.98
C GLY A 791 -2.12 -24.50 -5.06
N ASP A 792 -2.16 -23.90 -6.26
CA ASP A 792 -2.00 -22.45 -6.45
C ASP A 792 -3.09 -21.65 -5.70
N PHE A 793 -4.35 -22.10 -5.79
CA PHE A 793 -5.52 -21.48 -5.17
C PHE A 793 -5.37 -21.43 -3.65
N VAL A 794 -5.15 -22.58 -2.99
CA VAL A 794 -5.07 -22.63 -1.52
C VAL A 794 -3.86 -21.84 -0.99
N ASN A 795 -2.73 -21.88 -1.71
CA ASN A 795 -1.55 -21.14 -1.26
C ASN A 795 -1.78 -19.62 -1.33
N ARG A 796 -2.42 -19.10 -2.39
CA ARG A 796 -2.75 -17.67 -2.51
C ARG A 796 -3.89 -17.25 -1.57
N TRP A 797 -4.91 -18.08 -1.42
CA TRP A 797 -5.99 -17.90 -0.45
C TRP A 797 -5.45 -17.74 0.97
N LEU A 798 -4.48 -18.56 1.36
CA LEU A 798 -3.87 -18.52 2.69
C LEU A 798 -2.60 -17.66 2.77
N GLY A 799 -2.24 -16.95 1.69
CA GLY A 799 -1.05 -16.08 1.63
C GLY A 799 0.30 -16.78 1.82
N THR A 800 0.34 -18.12 1.70
CA THR A 800 1.52 -18.97 1.92
C THR A 800 2.46 -19.01 0.72
N GLU A 801 2.10 -18.41 -0.42
CA GLU A 801 3.05 -18.18 -1.51
C GLU A 801 4.19 -17.22 -1.09
N GLN A 802 3.94 -16.33 -0.12
CA GLN A 802 4.97 -15.48 0.50
C GLN A 802 5.82 -16.20 1.58
N LEU A 803 5.78 -17.53 1.69
CA LEU A 803 6.55 -18.26 2.71
C LEU A 803 8.04 -18.33 2.38
N GLU A 804 8.41 -18.44 1.11
CA GLU A 804 9.79 -18.60 0.63
C GLU A 804 10.65 -17.34 0.81
N ILE A 805 10.03 -16.18 1.09
CA ILE A 805 10.70 -14.92 1.43
C ILE A 805 10.76 -14.66 2.94
N LYS A 806 10.53 -15.68 3.77
CA LYS A 806 10.72 -15.65 5.22
C LYS A 806 12.04 -16.30 5.60
N GLU A 807 12.59 -15.87 6.74
CA GLU A 807 13.71 -16.53 7.40
C GLU A 807 13.21 -17.25 8.65
N LYS A 808 13.91 -18.33 9.04
CA LYS A 808 13.62 -19.10 10.26
C LYS A 808 14.91 -19.38 11.02
N SER A 809 14.91 -19.06 12.32
CA SER A 809 16.07 -19.23 13.19
C SER A 809 16.47 -20.70 13.28
N GLY A 810 17.72 -21.01 12.93
CA GLY A 810 18.26 -22.38 12.93
C GLY A 810 17.95 -23.22 11.69
N VAL A 811 17.35 -22.64 10.63
CA VAL A 811 17.12 -23.35 9.35
C VAL A 811 17.91 -22.68 8.22
N THR A 812 18.98 -23.34 7.77
CA THR A 812 19.67 -22.97 6.53
C THR A 812 18.79 -23.33 5.32
N ASP A 813 18.68 -22.42 4.34
CA ASP A 813 17.81 -22.57 3.18
C ASP A 813 16.35 -22.91 3.54
N PHE A 814 15.72 -22.00 4.27
CA PHE A 814 14.28 -22.11 4.54
C PHE A 814 13.43 -22.04 3.26
N ALA A 815 13.91 -21.46 2.17
CA ALA A 815 13.17 -21.37 0.91
C ALA A 815 12.86 -22.75 0.31
N THR A 816 13.83 -23.68 0.31
CA THR A 816 13.57 -25.08 -0.10
C THR A 816 12.53 -25.77 0.79
N LEU A 817 12.61 -25.58 2.12
CA LEU A 817 11.63 -26.14 3.05
C LEU A 817 10.24 -25.50 2.91
N ALA A 818 10.18 -24.20 2.62
CA ALA A 818 8.95 -23.47 2.37
C ALA A 818 8.23 -23.96 1.11
N ASN A 819 8.97 -24.27 0.03
CA ASN A 819 8.40 -24.90 -1.16
C ASN A 819 7.81 -26.28 -0.85
N ASP A 820 8.54 -27.12 -0.10
CA ASP A 820 8.05 -28.44 0.32
C ASP A 820 6.74 -28.31 1.14
N MET A 821 6.68 -27.35 2.08
CA MET A 821 5.47 -27.04 2.85
C MET A 821 4.29 -26.54 1.98
N LYS A 822 4.55 -25.70 0.97
CA LYS A 822 3.53 -25.24 0.01
C LYS A 822 2.94 -26.41 -0.79
N LEU A 823 3.76 -27.42 -1.10
CA LEU A 823 3.36 -28.66 -1.77
C LEU A 823 2.58 -29.60 -0.85
N GLU A 824 2.93 -29.74 0.44
CA GLU A 824 2.10 -30.41 1.46
C GLU A 824 0.67 -29.83 1.46
N LEU A 825 0.56 -28.52 1.65
CA LEU A 825 -0.72 -27.81 1.69
C LEU A 825 -1.52 -28.00 0.39
N GLY A 826 -0.87 -27.87 -0.77
CA GLY A 826 -1.50 -28.04 -2.07
C GLY A 826 -2.02 -29.46 -2.32
N LYS A 827 -1.22 -30.49 -1.99
CA LYS A 827 -1.61 -31.91 -2.14
C LYS A 827 -2.72 -32.30 -1.15
N ASN A 828 -2.65 -31.83 0.10
CA ASN A 828 -3.72 -32.01 1.08
C ASN A 828 -5.06 -31.43 0.60
N PHE A 829 -5.05 -30.16 0.16
CA PHE A 829 -6.24 -29.50 -0.34
C PHE A 829 -6.78 -30.16 -1.61
N ALA A 830 -5.91 -30.53 -2.57
CA ALA A 830 -6.31 -31.22 -3.78
C ALA A 830 -6.90 -32.63 -3.52
N GLN A 831 -6.40 -33.39 -2.53
CA GLN A 831 -7.01 -34.66 -2.14
C GLN A 831 -8.40 -34.43 -1.51
N ALA A 832 -8.52 -33.48 -0.58
CA ALA A 832 -9.78 -33.18 0.10
C ALA A 832 -10.86 -32.58 -0.83
N MET A 833 -10.48 -31.78 -1.83
CA MET A 833 -11.41 -31.18 -2.80
C MET A 833 -11.86 -32.12 -3.91
N LEU A 834 -11.02 -33.08 -4.34
CA LEU A 834 -11.28 -33.93 -5.50
C LEU A 834 -11.65 -35.39 -5.16
N GLY A 835 -11.50 -35.80 -3.90
CA GLY A 835 -11.71 -37.17 -3.46
C GLY A 835 -13.17 -37.61 -3.56
N SER A 836 -13.41 -38.79 -4.14
CA SER A 836 -14.72 -39.43 -4.18
C SER A 836 -15.17 -39.81 -2.77
N GLY A 837 -16.21 -39.15 -2.25
CA GLY A 837 -16.67 -39.32 -0.88
C GLY A 837 -15.93 -38.48 0.17
N SER A 838 -15.06 -37.55 -0.24
CA SER A 838 -14.54 -36.53 0.68
C SER A 838 -15.66 -35.59 1.13
N SER A 839 -15.70 -35.30 2.43
CA SER A 839 -16.60 -34.31 3.04
C SER A 839 -15.85 -33.01 3.36
N PHE A 840 -16.57 -31.94 3.71
CA PHE A 840 -15.98 -30.67 4.18
C PHE A 840 -14.97 -30.89 5.33
N ALA A 841 -15.21 -31.85 6.23
CA ALA A 841 -14.32 -32.18 7.33
C ALA A 841 -12.88 -32.55 6.87
N SER A 842 -12.74 -33.09 5.65
CA SER A 842 -11.45 -33.47 5.05
C SER A 842 -10.52 -32.27 4.79
N LEU A 843 -11.05 -31.04 4.74
CA LEU A 843 -10.27 -29.83 4.47
C LEU A 843 -9.54 -29.30 5.71
N TYR A 844 -10.13 -29.44 6.89
CA TYR A 844 -9.56 -28.94 8.15
C TYR A 844 -9.05 -30.06 9.04
N ASN A 845 -9.81 -31.15 9.21
CA ASN A 845 -9.47 -32.24 10.14
C ASN A 845 -9.37 -33.65 9.49
N PRO A 846 -8.60 -33.84 8.40
CA PRO A 846 -8.29 -35.18 7.92
C PRO A 846 -7.36 -35.93 8.89
N SER A 847 -7.32 -37.25 8.79
CA SER A 847 -6.39 -38.14 9.50
C SER A 847 -5.10 -38.44 8.68
N TYR A 848 -4.77 -37.58 7.71
CA TYR A 848 -3.62 -37.72 6.82
C TYR A 848 -2.97 -36.37 6.48
N THR A 849 -1.72 -36.42 6.04
CA THR A 849 -1.02 -35.30 5.36
C THR A 849 -0.08 -35.84 4.28
N HIS A 850 0.34 -35.01 3.32
CA HIS A 850 1.35 -35.35 2.33
C HIS A 850 2.75 -34.89 2.78
N VAL A 851 3.72 -35.79 2.78
CA VAL A 851 5.12 -35.50 3.11
C VAL A 851 6.08 -36.07 2.07
N ASN A 852 7.10 -35.29 1.71
CA ASN A 852 8.33 -35.85 1.17
C ASN A 852 9.27 -36.28 2.31
N GLN A 853 10.42 -36.88 1.99
CA GLN A 853 11.41 -37.31 2.99
C GLN A 853 11.83 -36.18 3.96
N ARG A 854 11.88 -34.92 3.52
CA ARG A 854 12.30 -33.77 4.33
C ARG A 854 11.24 -33.40 5.36
N LEU A 855 9.97 -33.30 4.93
CA LEU A 855 8.85 -33.03 5.83
C LEU A 855 8.59 -34.20 6.78
N ALA A 856 8.71 -35.44 6.30
CA ALA A 856 8.60 -36.63 7.15
C ALA A 856 9.61 -36.59 8.30
N ASN A 857 10.88 -36.29 7.99
CA ASN A 857 11.93 -36.12 8.99
C ASN A 857 11.67 -34.92 9.93
N LEU A 858 11.15 -33.81 9.41
CA LEU A 858 10.84 -32.61 10.21
C LEU A 858 9.68 -32.84 11.19
N TYR A 859 8.69 -33.65 10.80
CA TYR A 859 7.46 -33.89 11.56
C TYR A 859 7.46 -35.20 12.37
N GLY A 860 8.47 -36.07 12.20
CA GLY A 860 8.52 -37.38 12.84
C GLY A 860 7.54 -38.41 12.26
N LEU A 861 7.17 -38.26 10.98
CA LEU A 861 6.21 -39.14 10.30
C LEU A 861 6.91 -40.23 9.47
N PRO A 862 6.28 -41.40 9.27
CA PRO A 862 6.85 -42.46 8.44
C PRO A 862 6.87 -42.05 6.96
N TYR A 863 7.90 -42.51 6.24
CA TYR A 863 8.07 -42.27 4.81
C TYR A 863 8.52 -43.55 4.10
N ASN A 864 7.99 -43.80 2.90
CA ASN A 864 8.35 -44.95 2.08
C ASN A 864 8.43 -44.52 0.61
N ALA A 865 9.66 -44.41 0.08
CA ALA A 865 9.90 -43.93 -1.28
C ALA A 865 9.17 -44.75 -2.37
N ASN A 866 8.86 -46.02 -2.12
CA ASN A 866 8.18 -46.89 -3.09
C ASN A 866 6.71 -46.50 -3.35
N GLY A 867 6.12 -45.63 -2.52
CA GLY A 867 4.78 -45.08 -2.69
C GLY A 867 4.74 -43.59 -3.07
N ALA A 868 5.89 -43.00 -3.43
CA ALA A 868 6.00 -41.56 -3.68
C ALA A 868 5.51 -41.15 -5.08
N ASP A 869 4.95 -39.94 -5.19
CA ASP A 869 4.61 -39.31 -6.46
C ASP A 869 5.83 -38.68 -7.16
N SER A 870 5.60 -38.02 -8.31
CA SER A 870 6.65 -37.37 -9.12
C SER A 870 7.47 -36.31 -8.38
N ASP A 871 6.92 -35.75 -7.31
CA ASP A 871 7.53 -34.68 -6.52
C ASP A 871 8.18 -35.25 -5.25
N GLY A 872 8.15 -36.59 -5.08
CA GLY A 872 8.69 -37.30 -3.93
C GLY A 872 7.77 -37.32 -2.71
N PHE A 873 6.46 -37.05 -2.85
CA PHE A 873 5.52 -37.02 -1.73
C PHE A 873 4.75 -38.33 -1.57
N VAL A 874 4.53 -38.75 -0.32
CA VAL A 874 3.59 -39.81 0.08
C VAL A 874 2.46 -39.21 0.91
N SER A 875 1.24 -39.74 0.77
CA SER A 875 0.14 -39.47 1.71
C SER A 875 0.31 -40.42 2.90
N THR A 876 0.43 -39.89 4.13
CA THR A 876 0.66 -40.66 5.36
C THR A 876 -0.38 -40.34 6.42
N ALA A 877 -0.73 -41.35 7.23
CA ALA A 877 -1.62 -41.19 8.36
C ALA A 877 -0.99 -40.33 9.48
N THR A 878 -1.82 -39.53 10.15
CA THR A 878 -1.45 -38.67 11.28
C THR A 878 -2.65 -38.41 12.19
N SER A 879 -2.41 -38.35 13.50
CA SER A 879 -3.36 -37.85 14.49
C SER A 879 -3.10 -36.38 14.89
N ASP A 880 -1.92 -35.84 14.60
CA ASP A 880 -1.42 -34.55 15.10
C ASP A 880 -1.57 -33.37 14.11
N ARG A 881 -1.69 -33.63 12.80
CA ARG A 881 -1.68 -32.61 11.75
C ARG A 881 -2.64 -32.91 10.59
N GLY A 882 -2.43 -32.23 9.46
CA GLY A 882 -3.23 -32.40 8.24
C GLY A 882 -4.26 -31.29 8.05
N GLY A 883 -4.87 -31.28 6.87
CA GLY A 883 -5.77 -30.22 6.44
C GLY A 883 -5.05 -28.91 6.13
N ILE A 884 -5.80 -27.83 5.95
CA ILE A 884 -5.25 -26.52 5.61
C ILE A 884 -4.72 -25.75 6.83
N LEU A 885 -5.40 -25.87 7.97
CA LEU A 885 -5.07 -25.16 9.22
C LEU A 885 -3.80 -25.71 9.88
N ILE A 886 -3.65 -27.04 9.95
CA ILE A 886 -2.48 -27.70 10.56
C ILE A 886 -1.56 -28.26 9.45
N SER A 887 -1.28 -27.37 8.48
CA SER A 887 -0.24 -27.55 7.46
C SER A 887 1.04 -26.81 7.86
N GLY A 888 2.21 -27.32 7.46
CA GLY A 888 3.47 -26.60 7.70
C GLY A 888 3.48 -25.21 7.09
N ALA A 889 2.85 -25.05 5.92
CA ALA A 889 2.78 -23.78 5.21
C ALA A 889 2.03 -22.71 6.02
N PHE A 890 0.81 -22.98 6.47
CA PHE A 890 0.03 -22.00 7.24
C PHE A 890 0.71 -21.67 8.58
N LEU A 891 1.10 -22.70 9.34
CA LEU A 891 1.71 -22.55 10.66
C LEU A 891 3.04 -21.76 10.59
N SER A 892 3.86 -22.00 9.56
CA SER A 892 5.13 -21.30 9.38
C SER A 892 4.95 -19.88 8.81
N ARG A 893 3.97 -19.67 7.93
CA ARG A 893 3.69 -18.38 7.27
C ARG A 893 3.21 -17.30 8.23
N TYR A 894 2.51 -17.71 9.28
CA TYR A 894 1.95 -16.83 10.30
C TYR A 894 2.67 -16.94 11.66
N ALA A 895 3.85 -17.57 11.68
CA ALA A 895 4.82 -17.52 12.77
C ALA A 895 5.87 -16.40 12.56
N SER A 896 6.59 -16.04 13.62
CA SER A 896 7.80 -15.19 13.50
C SER A 896 9.00 -16.00 12.96
N ALA A 897 10.19 -15.41 12.95
CA ALA A 897 11.42 -16.14 12.63
C ALA A 897 11.78 -17.20 13.70
N THR A 898 11.35 -16.99 14.95
CA THR A 898 11.67 -17.83 16.11
C THR A 898 10.49 -18.67 16.61
N ASP A 899 9.29 -18.10 16.68
CA ASP A 899 8.18 -18.63 17.49
C ASP A 899 6.80 -18.56 16.78
N ALA A 900 5.82 -19.27 17.32
CA ALA A 900 4.47 -19.52 16.78
C ALA A 900 3.68 -18.26 16.37
N ASN A 901 3.87 -17.13 17.08
CA ASN A 901 3.13 -15.87 16.93
C ASN A 901 1.59 -16.04 16.86
N MET A 902 0.98 -16.22 18.04
CA MET A 902 -0.46 -16.39 18.23
C MET A 902 -1.32 -15.32 17.53
N VAL A 903 -0.90 -14.04 17.57
CA VAL A 903 -1.67 -12.94 16.97
C VAL A 903 -1.83 -13.11 15.46
N THR A 904 -0.73 -13.36 14.73
CA THR A 904 -0.80 -13.50 13.28
C THR A 904 -1.48 -14.81 12.85
N ARG A 905 -1.40 -15.89 13.64
CA ARG A 905 -2.17 -17.12 13.37
C ARG A 905 -3.68 -16.91 13.54
N ALA A 906 -4.12 -16.26 14.63
CA ALA A 906 -5.55 -15.99 14.88
C ALA A 906 -6.16 -15.04 13.84
N VAL A 907 -5.46 -13.94 13.52
CA VAL A 907 -5.91 -12.98 12.49
C VAL A 907 -5.99 -13.66 11.11
N ALA A 908 -5.06 -14.55 10.78
CA ALA A 908 -5.10 -15.30 9.53
C ALA A 908 -6.26 -16.30 9.48
N LEU A 909 -6.50 -17.05 10.56
CA LEU A 909 -7.63 -17.99 10.67
C LEU A 909 -8.96 -17.26 10.47
N ARG A 910 -9.20 -16.14 11.15
CA ARG A 910 -10.43 -15.36 10.98
C ARG A 910 -10.56 -14.75 9.58
N ARG A 911 -9.60 -13.92 9.15
CA ARG A 911 -9.70 -13.20 7.86
C ARG A 911 -9.63 -14.12 6.63
N ARG A 912 -8.89 -15.23 6.67
CA ARG A 912 -8.73 -16.14 5.51
C ARG A 912 -9.72 -17.30 5.53
N MET A 913 -9.85 -18.03 6.65
CA MET A 913 -10.60 -19.30 6.68
C MET A 913 -12.04 -19.16 7.17
N MET A 914 -12.35 -18.17 8.02
CA MET A 914 -13.72 -17.87 8.48
C MET A 914 -14.37 -16.73 7.69
N CYS A 915 -13.61 -16.03 6.86
CA CYS A 915 -13.99 -14.79 6.18
C CYS A 915 -14.50 -13.70 7.15
N GLN A 916 -14.10 -13.78 8.42
CA GLN A 916 -14.40 -12.79 9.44
C GLN A 916 -13.37 -11.67 9.35
N ASP A 917 -13.78 -10.47 8.96
CA ASP A 917 -12.85 -9.35 8.94
C ASP A 917 -12.62 -8.76 10.34
N ILE A 918 -11.33 -8.61 10.67
CA ILE A 918 -10.85 -7.82 11.79
C ILE A 918 -10.27 -6.54 11.18
N PRO A 919 -10.64 -5.32 11.63
CA PRO A 919 -10.06 -4.06 11.15
C PRO A 919 -8.51 -4.03 11.20
N GLU A 920 -7.89 -3.14 10.43
CA GLU A 920 -6.47 -2.81 10.65
C GLU A 920 -6.28 -2.07 11.99
N PRO A 921 -5.10 -2.18 12.64
CA PRO A 921 -4.83 -1.45 13.88
C PRO A 921 -5.05 0.07 13.72
N PRO A 922 -5.67 0.77 14.69
CA PRO A 922 -5.98 2.19 14.55
C PRO A 922 -4.73 3.05 14.32
N SER A 923 -4.86 4.03 13.42
CA SER A 923 -3.79 5.01 13.15
C SER A 923 -3.47 5.83 14.42
N GLY A 924 -2.21 6.23 14.56
CA GLY A 924 -1.68 6.85 15.79
C GLY A 924 -1.40 5.86 16.93
N VAL A 925 -1.96 4.65 16.94
CA VAL A 925 -1.65 3.60 17.93
C VAL A 925 -0.41 2.82 17.51
N SER A 926 0.67 3.53 17.20
CA SER A 926 2.01 2.93 17.22
C SER A 926 2.40 2.73 18.67
N LEU A 927 2.26 1.51 19.17
CA LEU A 927 3.00 1.09 20.36
C LEU A 927 4.49 1.31 20.07
N ASP A 928 5.09 2.30 20.74
CA ASP A 928 6.53 2.48 20.82
C ASP A 928 7.10 1.21 21.48
N ARG A 929 7.62 0.30 20.66
CA ARG A 929 7.97 -1.06 21.12
C ARG A 929 9.24 -1.03 21.94
N GLU A 930 10.10 -0.08 21.65
CA GLU A 930 11.35 0.21 22.31
C GLU A 930 11.09 0.76 23.72
N ALA A 931 10.18 1.74 23.87
CA ALA A 931 9.73 2.23 25.18
C ALA A 931 8.91 1.18 25.95
N LEU A 932 8.07 0.39 25.27
CA LEU A 932 7.31 -0.70 25.89
C LEU A 932 8.23 -1.82 26.42
N ALA A 933 9.25 -2.20 25.63
CA ALA A 933 10.28 -3.16 26.01
C ALA A 933 11.20 -2.63 27.11
N ALA A 934 11.48 -1.32 27.15
CA ALA A 934 12.22 -0.70 28.25
C ALA A 934 11.40 -0.68 29.56
N ARG A 935 10.11 -0.34 29.49
CA ARG A 935 9.20 -0.24 30.64
C ARG A 935 8.93 -1.61 31.28
N ASP A 936 8.55 -2.59 30.48
CA ASP A 936 8.16 -3.93 30.95
C ASP A 936 9.32 -4.94 30.86
N LYS A 937 10.58 -4.46 30.79
CA LYS A 937 11.78 -5.26 30.54
C LYS A 937 11.89 -6.49 31.45
N GLU A 938 11.80 -6.29 32.77
CA GLU A 938 11.90 -7.35 33.77
C GLU A 938 10.83 -8.43 33.55
N PHE A 939 9.60 -8.03 33.22
CA PHE A 939 8.51 -8.95 32.92
C PHE A 939 8.78 -9.75 31.64
N PHE A 940 9.28 -9.13 30.57
CA PHE A 940 9.60 -9.82 29.31
C PHE A 940 10.81 -10.76 29.42
N GLU A 941 11.85 -10.38 30.17
CA GLU A 941 13.07 -11.18 30.36
C GLU A 941 12.89 -12.33 31.38
N ASN A 942 11.92 -12.25 32.29
CA ASN A 942 11.65 -13.29 33.29
C ASN A 942 11.44 -14.69 32.63
N PRO A 943 12.11 -15.76 33.12
CA PRO A 943 12.04 -17.09 32.51
C PRO A 943 10.63 -17.70 32.52
N HIS A 944 9.77 -17.33 33.48
CA HIS A 944 8.41 -17.86 33.59
C HIS A 944 7.35 -17.08 32.80
N THR A 945 7.72 -15.95 32.20
CA THR A 945 6.81 -15.18 31.34
C THR A 945 6.68 -15.83 29.96
N THR A 946 5.57 -16.55 29.76
CA THR A 946 5.17 -17.18 28.49
C THR A 946 4.79 -16.14 27.42
N GLN A 947 4.77 -16.53 26.14
CA GLN A 947 4.35 -15.63 25.06
C GLN A 947 2.88 -15.16 25.21
N ARG A 948 1.98 -16.00 25.76
CA ARG A 948 0.59 -15.61 26.04
C ARG A 948 0.55 -14.40 27.00
N MET A 949 1.27 -14.50 28.12
CA MET A 949 1.42 -13.42 29.10
C MET A 949 2.01 -12.15 28.49
N ILE A 950 2.95 -12.27 27.54
CA ILE A 950 3.51 -11.12 26.80
C ILE A 950 2.44 -10.44 25.95
N PHE A 951 1.71 -11.17 25.10
CA PHE A 951 0.69 -10.57 24.25
C PHE A 951 -0.48 -9.98 25.04
N ASP A 952 -0.91 -10.62 26.12
CA ASP A 952 -1.94 -10.08 27.01
C ASP A 952 -1.45 -8.79 27.69
N ARG A 953 -0.23 -8.76 28.25
CA ARG A 953 0.37 -7.55 28.84
C ARG A 953 0.47 -6.40 27.84
N ILE A 954 0.92 -6.67 26.61
CA ILE A 954 1.08 -5.68 25.54
C ILE A 954 -0.25 -5.08 25.08
N THR A 955 -1.35 -5.84 25.14
CA THR A 955 -2.63 -5.46 24.51
C THR A 955 -3.74 -5.09 25.50
N SER A 956 -3.59 -5.46 26.78
CA SER A 956 -4.45 -5.00 27.89
C SER A 956 -4.44 -3.48 28.07
N GLY A 957 -5.49 -2.93 28.69
CA GLY A 957 -5.54 -1.51 29.12
C GLY A 957 -5.51 -0.46 28.01
N THR A 958 -5.66 -0.86 26.74
CA THR A 958 -5.57 0.03 25.56
C THR A 958 -6.67 -0.31 24.55
N SER A 959 -6.81 0.51 23.49
CA SER A 959 -7.71 0.23 22.37
C SER A 959 -7.42 -1.09 21.64
N CYS A 960 -6.22 -1.66 21.80
CA CYS A 960 -5.90 -3.00 21.31
C CYS A 960 -6.77 -4.08 21.97
N SER A 961 -7.16 -3.91 23.23
CA SER A 961 -7.93 -4.92 23.99
C SER A 961 -9.27 -5.28 23.33
N ASN A 962 -9.91 -4.32 22.65
CA ASN A 962 -11.19 -4.48 21.93
C ASN A 962 -11.19 -5.68 20.96
N CYS A 963 -10.07 -5.89 20.26
CA CYS A 963 -9.84 -7.06 19.41
C CYS A 963 -9.07 -8.17 20.13
N HIS A 964 -8.11 -7.81 21.00
CA HIS A 964 -7.18 -8.80 21.53
C HIS A 964 -7.76 -9.70 22.64
N GLY A 965 -8.61 -9.17 23.52
CA GLY A 965 -9.09 -9.91 24.69
C GLY A 965 -9.93 -11.15 24.37
N GLU A 966 -10.64 -11.16 23.24
CA GLU A 966 -11.56 -12.25 22.86
C GLU A 966 -11.33 -12.75 21.43
N ILE A 967 -11.24 -11.84 20.47
CA ILE A 967 -11.19 -12.20 19.05
C ILE A 967 -9.84 -12.82 18.67
N ILE A 968 -8.72 -12.30 19.21
CA ILE A 968 -7.36 -12.68 18.78
C ILE A 968 -6.64 -13.57 19.81
N ASN A 969 -6.39 -13.14 21.05
CA ASN A 969 -5.45 -13.84 21.94
C ASN A 969 -5.94 -15.23 22.36
N PRO A 970 -7.22 -15.45 22.78
CA PRO A 970 -7.70 -16.77 23.17
C PRO A 970 -7.67 -17.80 22.02
N LEU A 971 -8.00 -17.36 20.81
CA LEU A 971 -7.95 -18.19 19.61
C LEU A 971 -6.50 -18.52 19.19
N GLY A 972 -5.61 -17.52 19.28
CA GLY A 972 -4.22 -17.67 18.88
C GLY A 972 -3.39 -18.51 19.85
N GLY A 973 -3.61 -18.33 21.16
CA GLY A 973 -2.90 -19.07 22.20
C GLY A 973 -3.18 -20.57 22.14
N GLY A 974 -4.38 -20.97 21.71
CA GLY A 974 -4.70 -22.38 21.48
C GLY A 974 -3.98 -23.01 20.27
N MET A 975 -3.26 -22.24 19.46
CA MET A 975 -2.37 -22.72 18.39
C MET A 975 -0.87 -22.63 18.77
N GLU A 976 -0.55 -22.36 20.03
CA GLU A 976 0.83 -22.24 20.52
C GLU A 976 1.57 -23.59 20.59
N ASN A 977 0.83 -24.72 20.61
CA ASN A 977 1.36 -26.08 20.64
C ASN A 977 2.03 -26.55 19.33
N TYR A 978 2.15 -25.66 18.33
CA TYR A 978 2.99 -25.85 17.14
C TYR A 978 4.05 -24.75 17.08
N ASP A 979 5.32 -25.12 16.85
CA ASP A 979 6.43 -24.18 16.76
C ASP A 979 6.41 -23.32 15.48
N SER A 980 7.46 -22.53 15.26
CA SER A 980 7.62 -21.65 14.09
C SER A 980 7.80 -22.38 12.74
N LEU A 981 7.92 -23.71 12.75
CA LEU A 981 8.05 -24.61 11.59
C LEU A 981 6.87 -25.61 11.46
N GLY A 982 5.87 -25.54 12.35
CA GLY A 982 4.73 -26.46 12.35
C GLY A 982 5.01 -27.83 13.01
N ARG A 983 6.07 -27.96 13.82
CA ARG A 983 6.30 -29.15 14.66
C ARG A 983 5.50 -29.05 15.94
N VAL A 984 4.96 -30.16 16.43
CA VAL A 984 4.27 -30.20 17.73
C VAL A 984 5.27 -29.96 18.86
N ARG A 985 4.87 -29.19 19.87
CA ARG A 985 5.65 -28.91 21.08
C ARG A 985 4.77 -28.81 22.32
N SER A 986 5.34 -29.18 23.48
CA SER A 986 4.71 -29.10 24.81
C SER A 986 5.27 -27.98 25.70
N VAL A 987 6.40 -27.37 25.30
CA VAL A 987 7.04 -26.26 26.03
C VAL A 987 7.40 -25.09 25.10
N ASP A 988 7.39 -23.87 25.65
CA ASP A 988 7.81 -22.65 24.95
C ASP A 988 9.34 -22.52 24.80
N LEU A 989 9.82 -21.43 24.20
CA LEU A 989 11.26 -21.18 24.00
C LEU A 989 12.05 -20.93 25.29
N LYS A 990 11.39 -20.75 26.44
CA LYS A 990 11.99 -20.61 27.78
C LYS A 990 11.88 -21.91 28.60
N GLY A 991 11.16 -22.92 28.10
CA GLY A 991 10.92 -24.20 28.78
C GLY A 991 9.64 -24.27 29.61
N ASN A 992 8.77 -23.26 29.57
CA ASN A 992 7.48 -23.29 30.28
C ASN A 992 6.49 -24.20 29.57
N ALA A 993 5.66 -24.92 30.31
CA ALA A 993 4.61 -25.76 29.74
C ALA A 993 3.59 -24.93 28.95
N ILE A 994 3.26 -25.36 27.73
CA ILE A 994 2.30 -24.67 26.87
C ILE A 994 0.87 -24.97 27.35
N ASN A 995 0.15 -23.92 27.75
CA ASN A 995 -1.30 -23.99 27.83
C ASN A 995 -1.86 -23.94 26.40
N ALA A 996 -2.40 -25.06 25.92
CA ALA A 996 -3.00 -25.17 24.58
C ALA A 996 -4.52 -24.93 24.57
N ALA A 997 -5.15 -24.65 25.73
CA ALA A 997 -6.56 -24.32 25.78
C ALA A 997 -6.84 -22.93 25.17
N GLY A 998 -7.95 -22.82 24.43
CA GLY A 998 -8.41 -21.59 23.79
C GLY A 998 -9.94 -21.56 23.61
N THR A 999 -10.45 -20.37 23.29
CA THR A 999 -11.88 -20.12 23.09
C THR A 999 -12.11 -19.52 21.71
N PHE A 1000 -13.08 -20.05 20.96
CA PHE A 1000 -13.57 -19.43 19.74
C PHE A 1000 -14.72 -18.45 20.08
N PHE A 1001 -14.38 -17.21 20.42
CA PHE A 1001 -15.36 -16.14 20.60
C PHE A 1001 -15.95 -15.67 19.26
N SER A 1002 -17.18 -15.17 19.26
CA SER A 1002 -17.90 -14.61 18.10
C SER A 1002 -17.89 -15.56 16.87
N PRO A 1003 -18.74 -16.59 16.85
CA PRO A 1003 -18.92 -17.49 15.71
C PRO A 1003 -19.95 -16.95 14.70
N TYR A 1004 -20.00 -15.64 14.49
CA TYR A 1004 -20.92 -14.95 13.57
C TYR A 1004 -20.16 -14.35 12.37
N PRO A 1005 -20.81 -14.06 11.21
CA PRO A 1005 -20.11 -13.57 10.02
C PRO A 1005 -19.43 -12.21 10.22
N GLN A 1006 -20.12 -11.29 10.91
CA GLN A 1006 -19.52 -10.06 11.42
C GLN A 1006 -19.04 -10.28 12.86
N LEU A 1007 -17.82 -9.82 13.15
CA LEU A 1007 -17.26 -9.89 14.49
C LEU A 1007 -17.91 -8.84 15.39
N GLN A 1008 -18.08 -9.20 16.67
CA GLN A 1008 -18.47 -8.27 17.72
C GLN A 1008 -17.31 -8.09 18.70
N PHE A 1009 -16.91 -6.85 18.93
CA PHE A 1009 -15.78 -6.45 19.75
C PHE A 1009 -16.24 -6.00 21.15
N LEU A 1010 -15.31 -5.96 22.13
CA LEU A 1010 -15.65 -5.65 23.54
C LEU A 1010 -16.35 -4.29 23.74
N ASN A 1011 -16.19 -3.36 22.80
CA ASN A 1011 -16.77 -2.01 22.83
C ASN A 1011 -18.13 -1.90 22.11
N ASP A 1012 -18.62 -2.96 21.47
CA ASP A 1012 -19.83 -2.87 20.65
C ASP A 1012 -21.08 -2.93 21.56
N PRO A 1013 -22.04 -1.99 21.41
CA PRO A 1013 -23.16 -1.86 22.35
C PRO A 1013 -24.07 -3.09 22.38
N ASP A 1014 -24.15 -3.81 21.26
CA ASP A 1014 -25.07 -4.92 21.03
C ASP A 1014 -24.31 -6.27 20.95
N ARG A 1015 -23.11 -6.34 21.54
CA ARG A 1015 -22.29 -7.56 21.58
C ARG A 1015 -22.95 -8.66 22.40
N VAL A 1016 -23.17 -9.81 21.78
CA VAL A 1016 -23.71 -11.02 22.42
C VAL A 1016 -22.62 -12.07 22.66
N ILE A 1017 -22.58 -12.58 23.88
CA ILE A 1017 -21.65 -13.63 24.29
C ILE A 1017 -22.25 -14.99 23.92
N TYR A 1018 -21.65 -15.68 22.95
CA TYR A 1018 -22.05 -17.04 22.61
C TYR A 1018 -21.85 -17.97 23.81
N SER A 1019 -22.90 -18.70 24.20
CA SER A 1019 -22.96 -19.46 25.44
C SER A 1019 -23.59 -20.85 25.22
N PRO A 1020 -22.97 -21.95 25.66
CA PRO A 1020 -21.65 -22.03 26.29
C PRO A 1020 -20.52 -21.60 25.33
N ALA A 1021 -19.46 -21.01 25.87
CA ALA A 1021 -18.34 -20.53 25.06
C ALA A 1021 -17.59 -21.70 24.39
N ILE A 1022 -17.40 -21.64 23.07
CA ILE A 1022 -16.79 -22.71 22.27
C ILE A 1022 -15.32 -22.93 22.70
N GLN A 1023 -15.07 -24.00 23.46
CA GLN A 1023 -13.73 -24.37 23.94
C GLN A 1023 -13.03 -25.33 22.97
N PHE A 1024 -11.70 -25.25 22.90
CA PHE A 1024 -10.85 -26.23 22.23
C PHE A 1024 -9.46 -26.32 22.90
N ASN A 1025 -8.74 -27.42 22.69
CA ASN A 1025 -7.42 -27.66 23.28
C ASN A 1025 -6.38 -28.08 22.22
N GLY A 1026 -5.59 -27.11 21.74
CA GLY A 1026 -4.57 -27.29 20.71
C GLY A 1026 -5.10 -27.13 19.28
N GLY A 1027 -4.21 -26.78 18.34
CA GLY A 1027 -4.61 -26.48 16.95
C GLY A 1027 -5.31 -27.63 16.21
N LYS A 1028 -5.00 -28.90 16.51
CA LYS A 1028 -5.71 -30.05 15.92
C LYS A 1028 -7.15 -30.16 16.44
N ASP A 1029 -7.40 -29.77 17.69
CA ASP A 1029 -8.75 -29.71 18.24
C ASP A 1029 -9.52 -28.50 17.68
N LEU A 1030 -8.86 -27.35 17.52
CA LEU A 1030 -9.43 -26.21 16.78
C LEU A 1030 -9.86 -26.58 15.36
N ALA A 1031 -9.04 -27.36 14.65
CA ALA A 1031 -9.37 -27.87 13.32
C ALA A 1031 -10.59 -28.82 13.33
N ARG A 1032 -10.82 -29.52 14.45
CA ARG A 1032 -12.03 -30.32 14.71
C ARG A 1032 -13.24 -29.43 15.01
N THR A 1033 -13.10 -28.45 15.91
CA THR A 1033 -14.15 -27.45 16.21
C THR A 1033 -14.65 -26.76 14.94
N VAL A 1034 -13.76 -26.41 14.01
CA VAL A 1034 -14.10 -25.79 12.72
C VAL A 1034 -15.00 -26.66 11.82
N VAL A 1035 -15.15 -27.96 12.09
CA VAL A 1035 -15.96 -28.88 11.27
C VAL A 1035 -17.08 -29.58 12.05
N GLU A 1036 -16.99 -29.63 13.38
CA GLU A 1036 -18.00 -30.21 14.28
C GLU A 1036 -18.93 -29.17 14.94
N ASP A 1037 -18.47 -27.92 15.17
CA ASP A 1037 -19.35 -26.85 15.66
C ASP A 1037 -20.23 -26.31 14.52
N PRO A 1038 -21.57 -26.28 14.64
CA PRO A 1038 -22.45 -25.85 13.55
C PRO A 1038 -22.23 -24.41 13.07
N MET A 1039 -21.89 -23.49 13.97
CA MET A 1039 -21.73 -22.07 13.64
C MET A 1039 -20.36 -21.83 12.99
N VAL A 1040 -19.29 -22.36 13.58
CA VAL A 1040 -17.93 -22.21 13.02
C VAL A 1040 -17.80 -22.97 11.68
N SER A 1041 -18.43 -24.15 11.57
CA SER A 1041 -18.51 -24.90 10.30
C SER A 1041 -19.29 -24.15 9.23
N SER A 1042 -20.42 -23.51 9.57
CA SER A 1042 -21.18 -22.67 8.63
C SER A 1042 -20.34 -21.50 8.09
N LEU A 1043 -19.58 -20.81 8.96
CA LEU A 1043 -18.65 -19.75 8.54
C LEU A 1043 -17.56 -20.28 7.60
N ALA A 1044 -16.92 -21.38 7.97
CA ALA A 1044 -15.80 -21.95 7.23
C ALA A 1044 -16.21 -22.53 5.86
N GLN A 1045 -17.44 -23.06 5.76
CA GLN A 1045 -18.07 -23.47 4.49
C GLN A 1045 -18.41 -22.27 3.61
N SER A 1046 -19.11 -21.27 4.17
CA SER A 1046 -19.48 -20.03 3.48
C SER A 1046 -18.24 -19.28 2.97
N CYS A 1047 -17.15 -19.29 3.74
CA CYS A 1047 -15.89 -18.67 3.33
C CYS A 1047 -15.21 -19.43 2.18
N LEU A 1048 -15.21 -20.77 2.19
CA LEU A 1048 -14.67 -21.55 1.08
C LEU A 1048 -15.41 -21.24 -0.24
N ALA A 1049 -16.75 -21.23 -0.21
CA ALA A 1049 -17.58 -20.83 -1.34
C ALA A 1049 -17.27 -19.38 -1.78
N THR A 1050 -17.17 -18.43 -0.84
CA THR A 1050 -16.82 -17.02 -1.10
C THR A 1050 -15.49 -16.87 -1.84
N GLN A 1051 -14.47 -17.65 -1.48
CA GLN A 1051 -13.15 -17.56 -2.10
C GLN A 1051 -13.14 -18.22 -3.50
N PHE A 1052 -13.93 -19.28 -3.72
CA PHE A 1052 -14.13 -19.84 -5.06
C PHE A 1052 -14.92 -18.90 -5.98
N VAL A 1053 -15.98 -18.25 -5.50
CA VAL A 1053 -16.70 -17.21 -6.27
C VAL A 1053 -15.79 -16.02 -6.57
N SER A 1054 -15.01 -15.53 -5.60
CA SER A 1054 -14.02 -14.47 -5.80
C SER A 1054 -12.97 -14.85 -6.86
N TYR A 1055 -12.46 -16.09 -6.83
CA TYR A 1055 -11.50 -16.60 -7.80
C TYR A 1055 -12.09 -16.78 -9.21
N SER A 1056 -13.32 -17.30 -9.32
CA SER A 1056 -13.95 -17.61 -10.60
C SER A 1056 -14.49 -16.35 -11.29
N THR A 1057 -15.05 -15.39 -10.54
CA THR A 1057 -15.59 -14.12 -11.07
C THR A 1057 -14.55 -13.00 -11.20
N GLY A 1058 -13.43 -13.11 -10.47
CA GLY A 1058 -12.42 -12.04 -10.37
C GLY A 1058 -12.84 -10.86 -9.50
N ILE A 1059 -13.93 -11.00 -8.75
CA ILE A 1059 -14.47 -10.01 -7.81
C ILE A 1059 -13.68 -10.07 -6.50
N HIS A 1060 -13.35 -8.91 -5.92
CA HIS A 1060 -12.61 -8.85 -4.66
C HIS A 1060 -13.48 -9.39 -3.51
N SER A 1061 -13.03 -10.46 -2.84
CA SER A 1061 -13.81 -11.18 -1.81
C SER A 1061 -14.42 -10.30 -0.73
N ILE A 1062 -13.72 -9.24 -0.30
CA ILE A 1062 -14.25 -8.24 0.67
C ILE A 1062 -15.65 -7.70 0.32
N PHE A 1063 -16.00 -7.54 -0.96
CA PHE A 1063 -17.34 -7.08 -1.37
C PHE A 1063 -18.45 -8.04 -0.93
N LEU A 1064 -18.14 -9.33 -0.89
CA LEU A 1064 -19.07 -10.44 -0.61
C LEU A 1064 -19.15 -10.72 0.90
N ILE A 1065 -18.09 -10.34 1.62
CA ILE A 1065 -17.89 -10.50 3.06
C ILE A 1065 -18.49 -9.32 3.84
N ASP A 1066 -18.15 -8.09 3.44
CA ASP A 1066 -18.42 -6.87 4.18
C ASP A 1066 -19.16 -5.86 3.29
N SER A 1067 -20.43 -5.65 3.61
CA SER A 1067 -21.35 -4.77 2.87
C SER A 1067 -21.19 -3.27 3.20
N THR A 1068 -20.51 -2.91 4.30
CA THR A 1068 -20.52 -1.55 4.85
C THR A 1068 -19.16 -0.84 4.76
N ARG A 1069 -18.06 -1.59 4.57
CA ARG A 1069 -16.70 -1.06 4.51
C ARG A 1069 -16.42 -0.13 3.33
N ASP A 1070 -15.75 0.98 3.63
CA ASP A 1070 -14.97 1.75 2.64
C ASP A 1070 -13.80 0.90 2.16
N VAL A 1071 -13.89 0.48 0.90
CA VAL A 1071 -12.92 -0.37 0.22
C VAL A 1071 -11.93 0.42 -0.65
N GLY A 1072 -11.93 1.75 -0.63
CA GLY A 1072 -10.96 2.59 -1.35
C GLY A 1072 -11.15 2.74 -2.87
N TYR A 1073 -12.07 1.99 -3.47
CA TYR A 1073 -12.40 1.99 -4.91
C TYR A 1073 -13.92 1.86 -5.15
N SER A 1074 -14.39 2.04 -6.40
CA SER A 1074 -15.79 1.83 -6.78
C SER A 1074 -16.32 0.51 -6.24
N ARG A 1075 -17.36 0.58 -5.41
CA ARG A 1075 -17.99 -0.59 -4.82
C ARG A 1075 -18.97 -1.19 -5.83
N ILE A 1076 -19.00 -2.52 -5.98
CA ILE A 1076 -20.01 -3.17 -6.83
C ILE A 1076 -21.41 -2.79 -6.37
N SER A 1077 -22.36 -2.69 -7.31
CA SER A 1077 -23.74 -2.33 -6.97
C SER A 1077 -24.34 -3.34 -5.99
N LYS A 1078 -25.27 -2.92 -5.12
CA LYS A 1078 -25.85 -3.83 -4.12
C LYS A 1078 -26.54 -5.06 -4.76
N ALA A 1079 -27.17 -4.89 -5.92
CA ALA A 1079 -27.73 -6.00 -6.67
C ALA A 1079 -26.65 -6.93 -7.29
N GLU A 1080 -25.45 -6.42 -7.61
CA GLU A 1080 -24.30 -7.26 -8.02
C GLU A 1080 -23.73 -8.05 -6.82
N GLU A 1081 -23.63 -7.42 -5.66
CA GLU A 1081 -23.28 -8.09 -4.40
C GLU A 1081 -24.28 -9.20 -4.05
N ASP A 1082 -25.59 -8.90 -4.10
CA ASP A 1082 -26.64 -9.86 -3.74
C ASP A 1082 -26.69 -11.04 -4.73
N ALA A 1083 -26.43 -10.81 -6.02
CA ALA A 1083 -26.30 -11.88 -7.00
C ALA A 1083 -25.17 -12.87 -6.64
N TYR A 1084 -23.94 -12.38 -6.39
CA TYR A 1084 -22.83 -13.24 -6.01
C TYR A 1084 -22.99 -13.86 -4.60
N ARG A 1085 -23.72 -13.22 -3.69
CA ARG A 1085 -24.01 -13.78 -2.36
C ARG A 1085 -25.08 -14.89 -2.40
N CYS A 1086 -25.94 -14.90 -3.42
CA CYS A 1086 -26.78 -16.07 -3.72
C CYS A 1086 -25.94 -17.23 -4.26
N ASP A 1087 -25.03 -16.99 -5.21
CA ASP A 1087 -24.11 -18.04 -5.68
C ASP A 1087 -23.31 -18.67 -4.51
N ILE A 1088 -22.87 -17.85 -3.54
CA ILE A 1088 -22.21 -18.33 -2.31
C ILE A 1088 -23.14 -19.21 -1.47
N ALA A 1089 -24.40 -18.84 -1.30
CA ALA A 1089 -25.37 -19.63 -0.54
C ALA A 1089 -25.63 -20.99 -1.21
N ASP A 1090 -25.81 -21.01 -2.53
CA ASP A 1090 -26.02 -22.24 -3.30
C ASP A 1090 -24.79 -23.16 -3.27
N LEU A 1091 -23.59 -22.63 -3.50
CA LEU A 1091 -22.35 -23.40 -3.37
C LEU A 1091 -22.14 -23.92 -1.93
N THR A 1092 -22.52 -23.15 -0.91
CA THR A 1092 -22.44 -23.57 0.50
C THR A 1092 -23.41 -24.72 0.79
N ASN A 1093 -24.62 -24.68 0.21
CA ASN A 1093 -25.59 -25.77 0.31
C ASN A 1093 -25.13 -27.04 -0.46
N VAL A 1094 -24.50 -26.90 -1.62
CA VAL A 1094 -23.91 -28.05 -2.33
C VAL A 1094 -22.70 -28.61 -1.57
N LEU A 1095 -21.86 -27.76 -0.97
CA LEU A 1095 -20.72 -28.16 -0.14
C LEU A 1095 -21.16 -28.95 1.10
N SER A 1096 -22.24 -28.52 1.76
CA SER A 1096 -22.76 -29.15 2.99
C SER A 1096 -23.48 -30.48 2.71
N THR A 1097 -24.26 -30.55 1.64
CA THR A 1097 -25.08 -31.74 1.29
C THR A 1097 -24.35 -32.78 0.44
N SER A 1098 -23.46 -32.33 -0.46
CA SER A 1098 -22.90 -33.14 -1.55
C SER A 1098 -21.37 -33.12 -1.59
N GLY A 1099 -20.72 -32.31 -0.74
CA GLY A 1099 -19.27 -32.27 -0.55
C GLY A 1099 -18.51 -31.34 -1.52
N PRO A 1100 -17.22 -31.11 -1.25
CA PRO A 1100 -16.40 -30.12 -1.95
C PRO A 1100 -16.22 -30.40 -3.45
N ARG A 1101 -16.25 -31.67 -3.88
CA ARG A 1101 -16.17 -31.99 -5.32
C ARG A 1101 -17.43 -31.56 -6.06
N ALA A 1102 -18.62 -31.83 -5.50
CA ALA A 1102 -19.88 -31.40 -6.11
C ALA A 1102 -19.96 -29.87 -6.19
N MET A 1103 -19.49 -29.16 -5.16
CA MET A 1103 -19.38 -27.69 -5.18
C MET A 1103 -18.48 -27.21 -6.34
N LEU A 1104 -17.35 -27.87 -6.62
CA LEU A 1104 -16.52 -27.53 -7.78
C LEU A 1104 -17.21 -27.80 -9.12
N GLU A 1105 -17.97 -28.90 -9.24
CA GLU A 1105 -18.73 -29.23 -10.46
C GLU A 1105 -19.90 -28.26 -10.70
N GLU A 1106 -20.36 -27.57 -9.66
CA GLU A 1106 -21.44 -26.57 -9.70
C GLU A 1106 -20.98 -25.15 -10.11
N ILE A 1107 -19.74 -24.74 -9.81
CA ILE A 1107 -19.22 -23.38 -10.10
C ILE A 1107 -19.54 -22.86 -11.53
N PRO A 1108 -19.33 -23.61 -12.62
CA PRO A 1108 -19.63 -23.12 -13.97
C PRO A 1108 -21.12 -23.22 -14.35
N ALA A 1109 -21.91 -23.93 -13.55
CA ALA A 1109 -23.34 -24.12 -13.72
C ALA A 1109 -24.19 -23.04 -13.01
N LEU A 1110 -23.57 -22.20 -12.16
CA LEU A 1110 -24.18 -21.03 -11.53
C LEU A 1110 -24.81 -20.09 -12.57
N ASP A 1111 -26.01 -19.57 -12.28
CA ASP A 1111 -26.70 -18.63 -13.16
C ASP A 1111 -25.86 -17.38 -13.42
N SER A 1112 -25.17 -16.81 -12.41
CA SER A 1112 -24.31 -15.65 -12.61
C SER A 1112 -23.15 -15.90 -13.56
N VAL A 1113 -22.72 -17.16 -13.73
CA VAL A 1113 -21.68 -17.56 -14.69
C VAL A 1113 -22.29 -17.77 -16.08
N MET A 1114 -23.40 -18.48 -16.18
CA MET A 1114 -24.08 -18.72 -17.46
C MET A 1114 -24.66 -17.44 -18.07
N TYR A 1115 -25.15 -16.51 -17.24
CA TYR A 1115 -25.83 -15.28 -17.61
C TYR A 1115 -25.12 -14.05 -17.03
N ARG A 1116 -24.85 -13.07 -17.89
CA ARG A 1116 -24.15 -11.83 -17.60
C ARG A 1116 -25.03 -10.61 -17.85
N GLN A 1117 -24.80 -9.51 -17.14
CA GLN A 1117 -25.38 -8.21 -17.46
C GLN A 1117 -24.38 -7.05 -17.28
N GLU A 1118 -24.80 -5.86 -17.68
CA GLU A 1118 -24.03 -4.63 -17.51
C GLU A 1118 -24.33 -4.03 -16.14
N TRP A 1119 -23.34 -4.10 -15.25
CA TRP A 1119 -23.39 -3.48 -13.93
C TRP A 1119 -22.73 -2.10 -13.97
N ALA A 1120 -23.38 -1.09 -13.37
CA ALA A 1120 -22.76 0.23 -13.16
C ALA A 1120 -21.61 0.13 -12.15
N ARG A 1121 -20.46 0.73 -12.48
CA ARG A 1121 -19.20 0.71 -11.70
C ARG A 1121 -18.38 1.99 -11.94
#